data_AF-N2IW79-F1
#
_entry.id   AF-N2IW79-F1
#
_cell.length_a   1.000
_cell.length_b   1.000
_cell.length_c   1.000
_cell.angle_alpha   90.00
_cell.angle_beta   90.00
_cell.angle_gamma   90.00
#
_symmetry.space_group_name_H-M   'P 1'
#
loop_
_entity.id
_entity.type
_entity.pdbx_description
1 polymer ?
#
loop_
_entity_poly.entity_id
_entity_poly.type
_entity_poly.pdbx_seq_one_letter_code
_entity_poly.pdbx_strand_id
1 'polypeptide(L)'
;MSIETHIFPQAWEEHLTEEAPVSRQNTTLPTGAHTLGFKDMSFEQFEQFCWWLLRRDHDLVGCQRLGPMGAKSQQGIDLFAFERSRPDQLHVFECKCRRNFSGKELLSAVDTFLAGEWANRARKYILILAQDGLQSLSDYWLEANRKLHGKGIEGDIWTAEHLTERLQDAPDVLLKFFPGADSQQFGNAWMAKVGFAEKLLKAITDPRPEIANLANDYLVHANLKSSELETHYSDEKHWSIKQPFIDLSSFLPAPDQYPGSAAVSIKLPSTGGVTVVLDQKWLLTHFLGNNGEPVSTKTRPFYRGTYGLGQFKHIVDLNNCQFHVSDQVLQEIVGVADRLSDTYLNSLRNLEAELKANNFPVVQRHGTQFVLCVVEKDVWDVLISFANAHDTDNGNTTWHIFHRAFNRIMPYSPSGYRAMLFGESVDELCDDHEIAILWNASSYHSSSDNVTWSCQECYRWLTQSLLPAAGHWHAKRSLKWRRACFSPIKTYLNFKETVSYYSGPEAFKTVQHTALLDNHRYREIGLVATVSILQAFFNSSWVSDRAYFDAGQLSALYGTLLILLPAQRGHPSYICAKLNLSANYPNHLELAQAVEALMVEVKPCTDTHLIDNVMRAMLETLDGDASWVSAADQEHIFGALFPFMIFHDQKQLINRHSLYL
;
A
#
# COMPACT_ATOMS: atom_id res chain seq x y z
N MET A 1 -13.23 45.91 -23.40
CA MET A 1 -12.84 46.60 -22.16
C MET A 1 -11.38 46.25 -21.91
N SER A 2 -10.52 47.25 -22.03
CA SER A 2 -9.07 47.12 -21.95
C SER A 2 -8.67 46.80 -20.51
N ILE A 3 -7.95 45.71 -20.29
CA ILE A 3 -7.33 45.40 -19.00
C ILE A 3 -6.09 46.28 -18.91
N GLU A 4 -6.15 47.34 -18.10
CA GLU A 4 -4.97 48.08 -17.70
C GLU A 4 -4.09 47.16 -16.86
N THR A 5 -3.00 46.68 -17.47
CA THR A 5 -1.87 46.11 -16.75
C THR A 5 -1.25 47.19 -15.87
N HIS A 6 -1.50 47.16 -14.56
CA HIS A 6 -0.68 47.88 -13.60
C HIS A 6 0.71 47.24 -13.56
N ILE A 7 1.56 47.67 -14.47
CA ILE A 7 3.01 47.48 -14.42
C ILE A 7 3.48 48.39 -13.28
N PHE A 8 3.83 47.82 -12.12
CA PHE A 8 4.54 48.56 -11.09
C PHE A 8 6.02 48.64 -11.47
N PRO A 9 6.57 49.83 -11.81
CA PRO A 9 7.96 49.96 -12.15
C PRO A 9 8.80 49.77 -10.89
N GLN A 10 9.69 48.77 -10.89
CA GLN A 10 10.86 48.75 -10.01
C GLN A 10 11.81 49.86 -10.48
N ALA A 11 11.52 51.11 -10.10
CA ALA A 11 12.43 52.22 -10.35
C ALA A 11 13.31 52.43 -9.11
N TRP A 12 14.60 52.18 -9.30
CA TRP A 12 15.66 52.41 -8.32
C TRP A 12 15.98 53.92 -8.25
N GLU A 13 16.26 54.45 -7.06
CA GLU A 13 17.02 55.70 -6.93
C GLU A 13 18.52 55.39 -6.77
N GLU A 14 19.40 56.29 -7.23
CA GLU A 14 20.87 56.13 -7.33
C GLU A 14 21.60 55.72 -6.04
N HIS A 15 20.94 55.77 -4.87
CA HIS A 15 21.53 55.40 -3.58
C HIS A 15 21.10 54.00 -3.07
N LEU A 16 20.33 53.25 -3.86
CA LEU A 16 19.81 51.92 -3.51
C LEU A 16 20.41 50.86 -4.43
N THR A 17 21.46 50.18 -3.98
CA THR A 17 22.02 49.00 -4.66
C THR A 17 21.26 47.72 -4.23
N GLU A 18 21.03 46.82 -5.17
CA GLU A 18 20.50 45.44 -4.94
C GLU A 18 21.40 44.64 -3.96
N GLU A 19 22.64 45.07 -3.82
CA GLU A 19 23.67 44.55 -2.95
C GLU A 19 24.18 45.67 -2.02
N ALA A 20 23.56 45.82 -0.86
CA ALA A 20 24.24 46.41 0.29
C ALA A 20 25.13 45.31 0.93
N PRO A 21 26.35 45.61 1.37
CA PRO A 21 27.23 44.61 1.97
C PRO A 21 26.60 44.03 3.25
N VAL A 22 26.13 42.78 3.17
CA VAL A 22 25.66 42.00 4.32
C VAL A 22 26.86 41.73 5.22
N SER A 23 26.96 42.45 6.34
CA SER A 23 27.97 42.11 7.37
C SER A 23 27.44 40.91 8.16
N ARG A 24 28.10 39.77 7.99
CA ARG A 24 27.68 38.48 8.55
C ARG A 24 27.75 38.51 10.08
N GLN A 25 26.72 37.98 10.75
CA GLN A 25 26.87 37.60 12.16
C GLN A 25 27.73 36.34 12.24
N ASN A 26 28.95 36.48 12.75
CA ASN A 26 29.88 35.37 12.99
C ASN A 26 29.72 34.75 14.40
N THR A 27 28.62 35.03 15.10
CA THR A 27 28.34 34.52 16.43
C THR A 27 27.89 33.06 16.36
N THR A 28 28.68 32.16 16.91
CA THR A 28 28.30 30.76 17.16
C THR A 28 27.18 30.72 18.19
N LEU A 29 26.03 30.14 17.82
CA LEU A 29 24.91 29.92 18.73
C LEU A 29 25.31 28.89 19.80
N PRO A 30 24.99 29.14 21.10
CA PRO A 30 25.16 28.14 22.14
C PRO A 30 24.34 26.88 21.83
N THR A 31 24.90 25.70 22.09
CA THR A 31 24.19 24.43 21.97
C THR A 31 22.89 24.46 22.78
N GLY A 32 21.73 24.29 22.11
CA GLY A 32 20.41 24.31 22.74
C GLY A 32 19.64 25.64 22.72
N ALA A 33 20.13 26.67 22.01
CA ALA A 33 19.33 27.88 21.77
C ALA A 33 18.12 27.59 20.85
N HIS A 34 16.93 28.10 21.20
CA HIS A 34 15.69 27.93 20.43
C HIS A 34 15.27 29.20 19.64
N THR A 35 15.92 30.34 19.88
CA THR A 35 15.68 31.62 19.19
C THR A 35 16.96 32.15 18.58
N LEU A 36 16.86 32.80 17.41
CA LEU A 36 18.00 33.41 16.71
C LEU A 36 18.35 34.78 17.31
N GLY A 37 19.64 35.13 17.26
CA GLY A 37 20.22 36.33 17.88
C GLY A 37 19.98 37.65 17.13
N PHE A 38 18.72 38.01 16.86
CA PHE A 38 18.38 39.23 16.10
C PHE A 38 18.87 40.53 16.77
N LYS A 39 18.88 40.56 18.10
CA LYS A 39 19.30 41.72 18.91
C LYS A 39 20.77 42.13 18.77
N ASP A 40 21.58 41.27 18.14
CA ASP A 40 22.99 41.52 17.87
C ASP A 40 23.22 42.04 16.44
N MET A 41 22.17 42.26 15.64
CA MET A 41 22.25 42.87 14.31
C MET A 41 22.37 44.40 14.41
N SER A 42 22.98 45.05 13.40
CA SER A 42 22.79 46.49 13.22
C SER A 42 21.34 46.80 12.84
N PHE A 43 20.91 48.06 13.01
CA PHE A 43 19.57 48.48 12.60
C PHE A 43 19.34 48.22 11.10
N GLU A 44 20.29 48.61 10.26
CA GLU A 44 20.23 48.45 8.80
C GLU A 44 20.21 46.97 8.40
N GLN A 45 20.94 46.12 9.12
CA GLN A 45 20.95 44.67 8.89
C GLN A 45 19.61 44.04 9.27
N PHE A 46 19.02 44.45 10.39
CA PHE A 46 17.73 43.92 10.84
C PHE A 46 16.58 44.34 9.92
N GLU A 47 16.57 45.58 9.44
CA GLU A 47 15.60 46.07 8.46
C GLU A 47 15.72 45.30 7.12
N GLN A 48 16.95 45.06 6.65
CA GLN A 48 17.21 44.23 5.47
C GLN A 48 16.76 42.78 5.67
N PHE A 49 17.01 42.21 6.85
CA PHE A 49 16.53 40.89 7.22
C PHE A 49 15.00 40.81 7.14
N CYS A 50 14.30 41.76 7.76
CA CYS A 50 12.84 41.84 7.73
C CYS A 50 12.32 41.94 6.30
N TRP A 51 12.95 42.77 5.46
CA TRP A 51 12.58 42.87 4.05
C TRP A 51 12.76 41.56 3.28
N TRP A 52 13.88 40.85 3.47
CA TRP A 52 14.10 39.53 2.85
C TRP A 52 13.06 38.50 3.31
N LEU A 53 12.74 38.50 4.60
CA LEU A 53 11.72 37.61 5.18
C LEU A 53 10.33 37.90 4.58
N LEU A 54 9.90 39.17 4.54
CA LEU A 54 8.60 39.57 3.99
C LEU A 54 8.48 39.28 2.48
N ARG A 55 9.58 39.31 1.73
CA ARG A 55 9.57 38.91 0.31
C ARG A 55 9.30 37.43 0.09
N ARG A 56 9.50 36.59 1.11
CA ARG A 56 9.18 35.15 1.06
C ARG A 56 7.75 34.86 1.50
N ASP A 57 7.06 35.86 2.06
CA ASP A 57 5.65 35.73 2.40
C ASP A 57 4.80 35.71 1.12
N HIS A 58 4.12 34.59 0.88
CA HIS A 58 3.25 34.40 -0.27
C HIS A 58 2.00 35.31 -0.26
N ASP A 59 1.58 35.81 0.89
CA ASP A 59 0.41 36.69 0.99
C ASP A 59 0.76 38.14 0.64
N LEU A 60 2.05 38.46 0.47
CA LEU A 60 2.53 39.80 0.17
C LEU A 60 3.06 39.92 -1.28
N VAL A 61 2.88 41.11 -1.84
CA VAL A 61 3.46 41.54 -3.13
C VAL A 61 3.98 42.97 -3.02
N GLY A 62 4.98 43.31 -3.85
CA GLY A 62 5.50 44.68 -3.92
C GLY A 62 6.20 45.18 -2.66
N CYS A 63 6.81 44.28 -1.86
CA CYS A 63 7.51 44.65 -0.64
C CYS A 63 8.67 45.62 -0.91
N GLN A 64 8.61 46.81 -0.33
CA GLN A 64 9.61 47.87 -0.49
C GLN A 64 10.05 48.46 0.85
N ARG A 65 11.25 49.01 0.84
CA ARG A 65 11.87 49.70 1.97
C ARG A 65 11.81 51.20 1.75
N LEU A 66 11.45 51.95 2.78
CA LEU A 66 11.45 53.41 2.71
C LEU A 66 12.88 53.89 2.94
N GLY A 67 13.37 54.75 2.05
CA GLY A 67 14.78 55.15 1.95
C GLY A 67 15.39 55.70 3.26
N PRO A 68 16.73 55.82 3.34
CA PRO A 68 17.45 56.12 4.58
C PRO A 68 17.04 57.46 5.20
N MET A 69 17.21 57.59 6.52
CA MET A 69 17.01 58.83 7.27
C MET A 69 17.58 60.04 6.52
N GLY A 70 16.71 60.89 5.97
CA GLY A 70 17.12 62.13 5.31
C GLY A 70 16.31 62.53 4.07
N ALA A 71 15.58 61.61 3.42
CA ALA A 71 14.74 61.93 2.27
C ALA A 71 13.27 61.57 2.54
N LYS A 72 12.46 62.59 2.87
CA LYS A 72 11.07 62.52 3.37
C LYS A 72 10.93 61.87 4.76
N SER A 73 9.98 62.37 5.54
CA SER A 73 9.67 61.81 6.86
C SER A 73 9.11 60.39 6.68
N GLN A 74 9.77 59.39 7.26
CA GLN A 74 9.32 57.99 7.26
C GLN A 74 8.02 57.78 8.05
N GLN A 75 7.59 58.78 8.84
CA GLN A 75 6.29 58.82 9.52
C GLN A 75 5.96 57.55 10.33
N GLY A 76 6.97 56.88 10.90
CA GLY A 76 6.82 55.70 11.75
C GLY A 76 6.58 54.37 11.01
N ILE A 77 7.06 54.25 9.77
CA ILE A 77 7.13 52.97 9.04
C ILE A 77 8.49 52.81 8.32
N ASP A 78 9.00 51.58 8.28
CA ASP A 78 10.27 51.25 7.65
C ASP A 78 10.06 50.48 6.32
N LEU A 79 9.06 49.58 6.27
CA LEU A 79 8.72 48.78 5.09
C LEU A 79 7.22 48.87 4.77
N PHE A 80 6.87 48.59 3.52
CA PHE A 80 5.48 48.38 3.12
C PHE A 80 5.34 47.28 2.07
N ALA A 81 4.17 46.64 2.02
CA ALA A 81 3.79 45.66 1.01
C ALA A 81 2.28 45.71 0.78
N PHE A 82 1.82 45.08 -0.29
CA PHE A 82 0.39 44.93 -0.58
C PHE A 82 -0.04 43.48 -0.39
N GLU A 83 -1.28 43.27 0.04
CA GLU A 83 -1.86 41.93 0.11
C GLU A 83 -2.05 41.37 -1.31
N ARG A 84 -1.57 40.16 -1.57
CA ARG A 84 -1.66 39.51 -2.88
C ARG A 84 -3.10 39.25 -3.30
N SER A 85 -3.95 38.85 -2.35
CA SER A 85 -5.37 38.53 -2.61
C SER A 85 -6.20 39.79 -2.87
N ARG A 86 -5.75 40.94 -2.34
CA ARG A 86 -6.41 42.26 -2.41
C ARG A 86 -5.35 43.35 -2.59
N PRO A 87 -4.91 43.61 -3.84
CA PRO A 87 -3.79 44.51 -4.13
C PRO A 87 -3.99 45.97 -3.69
N ASP A 88 -5.20 46.34 -3.30
CA ASP A 88 -5.56 47.64 -2.73
C ASP A 88 -5.27 47.74 -1.21
N GLN A 89 -5.02 46.61 -0.53
CA GLN A 89 -4.76 46.58 0.91
C GLN A 89 -3.27 46.73 1.21
N LEU A 90 -2.92 47.87 1.82
CA LEU A 90 -1.54 48.20 2.21
C LEU A 90 -1.22 47.66 3.61
N HIS A 91 -0.16 46.89 3.71
CA HIS A 91 0.48 46.48 4.97
C HIS A 91 1.74 47.31 5.19
N VAL A 92 1.89 47.87 6.38
CA VAL A 92 3.07 48.64 6.76
C VAL A 92 3.76 47.99 7.95
N PHE A 93 5.09 48.10 7.97
CA PHE A 93 5.93 47.44 8.96
C PHE A 93 6.91 48.44 9.54
N GLU A 94 7.02 48.44 10.87
CA GLU A 94 8.01 49.21 11.61
C GLU A 94 9.00 48.24 12.25
N CYS A 95 10.28 48.38 11.93
CA CYS A 95 11.36 47.52 12.40
C CYS A 95 12.10 48.19 13.57
N LYS A 96 12.29 47.47 14.67
CA LYS A 96 13.05 47.97 15.84
C LYS A 96 14.08 46.94 16.32
N CYS A 97 15.33 47.23 15.99
CA CYS A 97 16.49 46.45 16.44
C CYS A 97 17.06 47.03 17.74
N ARG A 98 16.42 46.75 18.88
CA ARG A 98 16.93 47.13 20.21
C ARG A 98 16.90 45.94 21.16
N ARG A 99 17.88 45.89 22.08
CA ARG A 99 17.96 44.85 23.11
C ARG A 99 16.84 44.92 24.14
N ASN A 100 16.44 46.14 24.53
CA ASN A 100 15.40 46.41 25.53
C ASN A 100 14.47 47.52 25.02
N PHE A 101 13.55 47.16 24.12
CA PHE A 101 12.51 48.07 23.64
C PHE A 101 11.42 48.21 24.71
N SER A 102 11.12 49.45 25.10
CA SER A 102 10.24 49.77 26.22
C SER A 102 8.79 50.04 25.79
N GLY A 103 7.84 49.90 26.73
CA GLY A 103 6.43 50.19 26.49
C GLY A 103 6.16 51.64 26.05
N LYS A 104 6.97 52.59 26.53
CA LYS A 104 6.88 54.00 26.10
C LYS A 104 7.31 54.18 24.65
N GLU A 105 8.38 53.49 24.22
CA GLU A 105 8.84 53.52 22.83
C GLU A 105 7.82 52.84 21.90
N LEU A 106 7.16 51.77 22.34
CA LEU A 106 6.06 51.12 21.61
C LEU A 106 4.92 52.10 21.36
N LEU A 107 4.40 52.75 22.41
CA LEU A 107 3.34 53.74 22.26
C LEU A 107 3.79 54.89 21.36
N SER A 108 5.02 55.36 21.52
CA SER A 108 5.58 56.42 20.67
C SER A 108 5.67 56.02 19.19
N ALA A 109 6.03 54.77 18.88
CA ALA A 109 6.09 54.29 17.49
C ALA A 109 4.69 54.28 16.86
N VAL A 110 3.70 53.73 17.58
CA VAL A 110 2.30 53.70 17.12
C VAL A 110 1.71 55.11 16.99
N ASP A 111 1.98 56.00 17.95
CA ASP A 111 1.51 57.39 17.90
C ASP A 111 2.15 58.16 16.73
N THR A 112 3.43 57.90 16.43
CA THR A 112 4.12 58.48 15.27
C THR A 112 3.51 58.00 13.97
N PHE A 113 3.24 56.70 13.84
CA PHE A 113 2.54 56.12 12.69
C PHE A 113 1.14 56.73 12.50
N LEU A 114 0.35 56.78 13.57
CA LEU A 114 -1.02 57.31 13.53
C LEU A 114 -1.10 58.80 13.20
N ALA A 115 -0.05 59.56 13.48
CA ALA A 115 0.09 60.96 13.07
C ALA A 115 0.55 61.12 11.60
N GLY A 116 1.04 60.06 10.98
CA GLY A 116 1.50 60.02 9.60
C GLY A 116 0.39 59.84 8.56
N GLU A 117 0.71 60.13 7.30
CA GLU A 117 -0.22 59.97 6.17
C GLU A 117 -0.49 58.50 5.85
N TRP A 118 0.46 57.60 6.18
CA TRP A 118 0.33 56.17 5.96
C TRP A 118 -0.82 55.53 6.73
N ALA A 119 -1.17 56.06 7.90
CA ALA A 119 -2.30 55.58 8.70
C ALA A 119 -3.65 55.74 7.98
N ASN A 120 -3.77 56.64 7.01
CA ASN A 120 -5.00 56.80 6.22
C ASN A 120 -5.18 55.73 5.14
N ARG A 121 -4.13 54.95 4.86
CA ARG A 121 -4.09 53.99 3.74
C ARG A 121 -3.82 52.56 4.20
N ALA A 122 -3.12 52.40 5.31
CA ALA A 122 -2.76 51.09 5.84
C ALA A 122 -4.00 50.34 6.35
N ARG A 123 -4.11 49.08 5.96
CA ARG A 123 -5.06 48.15 6.56
C ARG A 123 -4.47 47.46 7.79
N LYS A 124 -3.16 47.19 7.76
CA LYS A 124 -2.44 46.48 8.82
C LYS A 124 -1.14 47.20 9.16
N TYR A 125 -0.86 47.33 10.45
CA TYR A 125 0.37 47.87 11.02
C TYR A 125 1.07 46.79 11.85
N ILE A 126 2.31 46.48 11.49
CA ILE A 126 3.07 45.37 12.10
C ILE A 126 4.35 45.93 12.72
N LEU A 127 4.48 45.82 14.03
CA LEU A 127 5.69 46.20 14.75
C LEU A 127 6.61 44.99 14.90
N ILE A 128 7.77 45.03 14.26
CA ILE A 128 8.75 43.94 14.27
C ILE A 128 9.90 44.28 15.23
N LEU A 129 10.08 43.46 16.26
CA LEU A 129 11.05 43.65 17.32
C LEU A 129 12.13 42.56 17.27
N ALA A 130 13.39 42.98 17.40
CA ALA A 130 14.53 42.06 17.51
C ALA A 130 14.67 41.40 18.90
N GLN A 131 13.85 41.81 19.88
CA GLN A 131 13.93 41.32 21.26
C GLN A 131 13.09 40.05 21.48
N ASP A 132 13.44 39.32 22.54
CA ASP A 132 12.75 38.12 22.99
C ASP A 132 11.50 38.47 23.83
N GLY A 133 10.36 37.80 23.58
CA GLY A 133 9.13 37.90 24.38
C GLY A 133 8.41 39.27 24.43
N LEU A 134 7.21 39.26 25.02
CA LEU A 134 6.33 40.44 25.17
C LEU A 134 5.95 40.77 26.62
N GLN A 135 6.51 40.06 27.61
CA GLN A 135 6.03 40.13 29.00
C GLN A 135 6.04 41.55 29.58
N SER A 136 7.02 42.38 29.25
CA SER A 136 7.12 43.78 29.68
C SER A 136 6.34 44.78 28.81
N LEU A 137 5.77 44.33 27.68
CA LEU A 137 5.08 45.16 26.68
C LEU A 137 3.58 44.92 26.59
N SER A 138 3.05 43.89 27.25
CA SER A 138 1.69 43.39 27.01
C SER A 138 0.60 44.44 27.22
N ASP A 139 0.63 45.18 28.33
CA ASP A 139 -0.36 46.23 28.62
C ASP A 139 -0.26 47.42 27.65
N TYR A 140 0.97 47.80 27.30
CA TYR A 140 1.24 48.89 26.34
C TYR A 140 0.80 48.52 24.93
N TRP A 141 0.98 47.25 24.53
CA TRP A 141 0.48 46.74 23.25
C TRP A 141 -1.04 46.74 23.20
N LEU A 142 -1.72 46.34 24.28
CA LEU A 142 -3.19 46.38 24.34
C LEU A 142 -3.73 47.82 24.21
N GLU A 143 -3.01 48.80 24.75
CA GLU A 143 -3.32 50.22 24.55
C GLU A 143 -3.06 50.67 23.10
N ALA A 144 -1.89 50.38 22.54
CA ALA A 144 -1.56 50.70 21.15
C ALA A 144 -2.54 50.07 20.15
N ASN A 145 -2.90 48.80 20.35
CA ASN A 145 -3.82 48.09 19.47
C ASN A 145 -5.24 48.69 19.53
N ARG A 146 -5.68 49.19 20.70
CA ARG A 146 -6.92 49.97 20.80
C ARG A 146 -6.87 51.26 19.98
N LYS A 147 -5.73 51.97 19.97
CA LYS A 147 -5.54 53.17 19.15
C LYS A 147 -5.60 52.85 17.66
N LEU A 148 -4.93 51.78 17.22
CA LEU A 148 -4.94 51.30 15.83
C LEU A 148 -6.35 50.88 15.38
N HIS A 149 -7.04 50.06 16.18
CA HIS A 149 -8.40 49.62 15.89
C HIS A 149 -9.38 50.79 15.82
N GLY A 150 -9.19 51.84 16.63
CA GLY A 150 -9.97 53.08 16.56
C GLY A 150 -9.90 53.80 15.20
N LYS A 151 -8.90 53.48 14.37
CA LYS A 151 -8.72 53.96 12.99
C LYS A 151 -9.05 52.90 11.93
N GLY A 152 -9.55 51.74 12.33
CA GLY A 152 -9.85 50.63 11.41
C GLY A 152 -8.61 49.88 10.90
N ILE A 153 -7.48 50.01 11.61
CA ILE A 153 -6.20 49.39 11.29
C ILE A 153 -6.00 48.17 12.20
N GLU A 154 -5.65 47.03 11.61
CA GLU A 154 -5.28 45.84 12.36
C GLU A 154 -3.83 45.96 12.86
N GLY A 155 -3.61 45.84 14.18
CA GLY A 155 -2.28 45.84 14.77
C GLY A 155 -1.74 44.44 15.02
N ASP A 156 -0.48 44.19 14.66
CA ASP A 156 0.25 42.96 15.00
C ASP A 156 1.68 43.27 15.50
N ILE A 157 2.26 42.37 16.30
CA ILE A 157 3.60 42.53 16.87
C ILE A 157 4.40 41.24 16.74
N TRP A 158 5.59 41.33 16.14
CA TRP A 158 6.49 40.19 15.94
C TRP A 158 7.72 40.35 16.82
N THR A 159 8.10 39.27 17.52
CA THR A 159 9.31 39.19 18.37
C THR A 159 10.35 38.28 17.72
N ALA A 160 11.53 38.16 18.34
CA ALA A 160 12.55 37.20 17.94
C ALA A 160 12.02 35.75 17.79
N GLU A 161 11.07 35.33 18.62
CA GLU A 161 10.43 34.01 18.54
C GLU A 161 9.61 33.89 17.24
N HIS A 162 8.72 34.85 16.99
CA HIS A 162 7.90 34.91 15.78
C HIS A 162 8.73 35.00 14.48
N LEU A 163 9.87 35.69 14.54
CA LEU A 163 10.82 35.77 13.43
C LEU A 163 11.55 34.45 13.20
N THR A 164 11.92 33.75 14.29
CA THR A 164 12.55 32.42 14.23
C THR A 164 11.57 31.39 13.63
N GLU A 165 10.30 31.42 14.04
CA GLU A 165 9.25 30.56 13.47
C GLU A 165 9.06 30.83 11.97
N ARG A 166 8.94 32.10 11.57
CA ARG A 166 8.77 32.47 10.15
C ARG A 166 9.97 32.09 9.28
N LEU A 167 11.17 32.04 9.85
CA LEU A 167 12.36 31.60 9.11
C LEU A 167 12.37 30.11 8.78
N GLN A 168 11.55 29.29 9.44
CA GLN A 168 11.43 27.86 9.11
C GLN A 168 10.95 27.65 7.67
N ASP A 169 10.16 28.59 7.14
CA ASP A 169 9.66 28.58 5.76
C ASP A 169 10.56 29.34 4.76
N ALA A 170 11.67 29.92 5.22
CA ALA A 170 12.57 30.77 4.43
C ALA A 170 14.06 30.41 4.64
N PRO A 171 14.49 29.17 4.29
CA PRO A 171 15.84 28.67 4.58
C PRO A 171 16.95 29.44 3.84
N ASP A 172 16.66 30.03 2.68
CA ASP A 172 17.60 30.89 1.96
C ASP A 172 17.87 32.20 2.71
N VAL A 173 16.86 32.76 3.36
CA VAL A 173 16.99 33.94 4.23
C VAL A 173 17.75 33.58 5.50
N LEU A 174 17.46 32.42 6.10
CA LEU A 174 18.20 31.89 7.25
C LEU A 174 19.70 31.80 6.96
N LEU A 175 20.09 31.13 5.88
CA LEU A 175 21.50 30.96 5.50
C LEU A 175 22.19 32.29 5.16
N LYS A 176 21.45 33.25 4.62
CA LYS A 176 21.97 34.56 4.23
C LYS A 176 22.36 35.43 5.44
N PHE A 177 21.56 35.40 6.50
CA PHE A 177 21.77 36.25 7.69
C PHE A 177 22.40 35.51 8.87
N PHE A 178 22.25 34.18 8.95
CA PHE A 178 22.74 33.32 10.02
C PHE A 178 23.49 32.09 9.46
N PRO A 179 24.64 32.27 8.78
CA PRO A 179 25.36 31.17 8.14
C PRO A 179 25.90 30.12 9.13
N GLY A 180 26.00 30.47 10.42
CA GLY A 180 26.39 29.56 11.50
C GLY A 180 25.23 28.87 12.22
N ALA A 181 23.98 29.16 11.85
CA ALA A 181 22.83 28.43 12.37
C ALA A 181 22.78 27.04 11.71
N ASP A 182 22.68 25.98 12.52
CA ASP A 182 22.56 24.64 12.01
C ASP A 182 21.22 24.49 11.25
N SER A 183 21.33 24.24 9.95
CA SER A 183 20.17 23.94 9.10
C SER A 183 19.37 22.75 9.62
N GLN A 184 19.98 21.73 10.25
CA GLN A 184 19.22 20.62 10.85
C GLN A 184 18.38 21.06 12.05
N GLN A 185 18.85 22.03 12.84
CA GLN A 185 18.16 22.51 14.04
C GLN A 185 17.05 23.53 13.72
N PHE A 186 17.25 24.41 12.72
CA PHE A 186 16.34 25.53 12.44
C PHE A 186 15.60 25.47 11.10
N GLY A 187 16.13 24.75 10.12
CA GLY A 187 15.55 24.63 8.78
C GLY A 187 15.48 23.17 8.39
N ASN A 188 14.62 22.40 9.06
CA ASN A 188 14.56 20.95 8.93
C ASN A 188 14.61 20.55 7.44
N ALA A 189 15.74 20.02 6.98
CA ALA A 189 16.00 19.78 5.56
C ALA A 189 14.97 18.84 4.92
N TRP A 190 14.35 18.00 5.76
CA TRP A 190 13.21 17.16 5.41
C TRP A 190 11.94 18.00 5.14
N MET A 191 11.61 18.98 5.99
CA MET A 191 10.47 19.89 5.80
C MET A 191 10.65 20.78 4.56
N ALA A 192 11.87 21.27 4.29
CA ALA A 192 12.15 22.05 3.09
C ALA A 192 11.98 21.22 1.82
N LYS A 193 12.45 19.96 1.83
CA LYS A 193 12.30 19.04 0.70
C LYS A 193 10.86 18.60 0.49
N VAL A 194 10.14 18.24 1.56
CA VAL A 194 8.73 17.83 1.51
C VAL A 194 7.84 19.02 1.17
N GLY A 195 8.04 20.19 1.77
CA GLY A 195 7.27 21.41 1.49
C GLY A 195 7.47 21.91 0.06
N PHE A 196 8.69 21.82 -0.48
CA PHE A 196 8.95 22.10 -1.90
C PHE A 196 8.28 21.07 -2.81
N ALA A 197 8.47 19.77 -2.54
CA ALA A 197 7.85 18.70 -3.33
C ALA A 197 6.33 18.80 -3.31
N GLU A 198 5.70 19.06 -2.16
CA GLU A 198 4.25 19.25 -2.06
C GLU A 198 3.76 20.48 -2.82
N LYS A 199 4.47 21.61 -2.75
CA LYS A 199 4.14 22.80 -3.54
C LYS A 199 4.26 22.53 -5.04
N LEU A 200 5.30 21.81 -5.46
CA LEU A 200 5.50 21.45 -6.87
C LEU A 200 4.45 20.43 -7.35
N LEU A 201 4.14 19.41 -6.56
CA LEU A 201 3.06 18.45 -6.82
C LEU A 201 1.72 19.17 -7.00
N LYS A 202 1.38 20.11 -6.11
CA LYS A 202 0.19 20.95 -6.25
C LYS A 202 0.18 21.75 -7.54
N ALA A 203 1.32 22.34 -7.91
CA ALA A 203 1.47 23.14 -9.13
C ALA A 203 1.32 22.30 -10.41
N ILE A 204 1.84 21.07 -10.44
CA ILE A 204 1.69 20.13 -11.58
C ILE A 204 0.21 19.83 -11.84
N THR A 205 -0.59 19.73 -10.78
CA THR A 205 -2.02 19.44 -10.85
C THR A 205 -2.90 20.70 -10.85
N ASP A 206 -2.32 21.91 -10.97
CA ASP A 206 -3.08 23.16 -10.91
C ASP A 206 -4.06 23.24 -12.10
N PRO A 207 -5.33 23.62 -11.89
CA PRO A 207 -6.31 23.73 -12.97
C PRO A 207 -5.96 24.80 -14.02
N ARG A 208 -5.06 25.74 -13.71
CA ARG A 208 -4.62 26.79 -14.64
C ARG A 208 -3.48 26.26 -15.51
N PRO A 209 -3.65 26.16 -16.84
CA PRO A 209 -2.64 25.60 -17.74
C PRO A 209 -1.29 26.31 -17.67
N GLU A 210 -1.26 27.62 -17.47
CA GLU A 210 -0.02 28.38 -17.34
C GLU A 210 0.86 27.94 -16.15
N ILE A 211 0.24 27.59 -15.02
CA ILE A 211 0.95 27.17 -13.80
C ILE A 211 1.39 25.72 -13.93
N ALA A 212 0.50 24.85 -14.41
CA ALA A 212 0.83 23.47 -14.68
C ALA A 212 1.95 23.35 -15.73
N ASN A 213 1.89 24.14 -16.81
CA ASN A 213 2.95 24.17 -17.83
C ASN A 213 4.27 24.68 -17.25
N LEU A 214 4.26 25.78 -16.48
CA LEU A 214 5.48 26.30 -15.85
C LEU A 214 6.10 25.28 -14.87
N ALA A 215 5.26 24.58 -14.11
CA ALA A 215 5.73 23.51 -13.21
C ALA A 215 6.33 22.34 -13.99
N ASN A 216 5.69 21.91 -15.09
CA ASN A 216 6.22 20.86 -15.96
C ASN A 216 7.52 21.30 -16.68
N ASP A 217 7.58 22.53 -17.17
CA ASP A 217 8.78 23.12 -17.76
C ASP A 217 9.92 23.13 -16.74
N TYR A 218 9.61 23.48 -15.49
CA TYR A 218 10.60 23.43 -14.41
C TYR A 218 11.12 22.01 -14.17
N LEU A 219 10.26 20.98 -14.19
CA LEU A 219 10.72 19.58 -14.06
C LEU A 219 11.69 19.19 -15.18
N VAL A 220 11.37 19.57 -16.41
CA VAL A 220 12.19 19.27 -17.59
C VAL A 220 13.54 20.01 -17.50
N HIS A 221 13.52 21.30 -17.16
CA HIS A 221 14.74 22.11 -17.07
C HIS A 221 15.63 21.73 -15.88
N ALA A 222 15.02 21.38 -14.74
CA ALA A 222 15.74 20.96 -13.54
C ALA A 222 16.26 19.52 -13.63
N ASN A 223 15.91 18.78 -14.69
CA ASN A 223 16.19 17.35 -14.84
C ASN A 223 15.76 16.53 -13.62
N LEU A 224 14.70 16.98 -12.94
CA LEU A 224 14.17 16.33 -11.75
C LEU A 224 13.35 15.12 -12.20
N LYS A 225 13.67 13.95 -11.67
CA LYS A 225 12.89 12.74 -11.95
C LYS A 225 11.60 12.78 -11.13
N SER A 226 10.48 12.29 -11.68
CA SER A 226 9.21 12.18 -10.93
C SER A 226 9.36 11.39 -9.62
N SER A 227 10.33 10.46 -9.54
CA SER A 227 10.70 9.74 -8.33
C SER A 227 11.27 10.61 -7.21
N GLU A 228 11.76 11.82 -7.51
CA GLU A 228 12.28 12.76 -6.51
C GLU A 228 11.18 13.59 -5.84
N LEU A 229 9.96 13.55 -6.40
CA LEU A 229 8.74 14.13 -5.84
C LEU A 229 7.87 13.09 -5.12
N GLU A 230 8.32 11.85 -5.10
CA GLU A 230 7.63 10.77 -4.43
C GLU A 230 7.90 10.83 -2.92
N THR A 231 6.84 10.73 -2.11
CA THR A 231 7.00 10.38 -0.70
C THR A 231 6.52 8.96 -0.51
N HIS A 232 7.40 8.11 -0.01
CA HIS A 232 7.12 6.72 0.30
C HIS A 232 7.33 6.46 1.79
N TYR A 233 6.43 5.71 2.39
CA TYR A 233 6.54 5.21 3.75
C TYR A 233 6.10 3.76 3.79
N SER A 234 6.84 2.93 4.51
CA SER A 234 6.50 1.53 4.70
C SER A 234 6.98 1.07 6.07
N ASP A 235 6.12 0.34 6.76
CA ASP A 235 6.43 -0.49 7.93
C ASP A 235 5.79 -1.88 7.76
N GLU A 236 5.72 -2.68 8.83
CA GLU A 236 5.16 -4.04 8.80
C GLU A 236 3.65 -4.09 8.57
N LYS A 237 2.90 -3.03 8.91
CA LYS A 237 1.42 -2.98 8.91
C LYS A 237 0.86 -1.91 7.98
N HIS A 238 1.70 -1.02 7.48
CA HIS A 238 1.31 0.14 6.71
C HIS A 238 2.27 0.36 5.54
N TRP A 239 1.70 0.73 4.40
CA TRP A 239 2.46 1.13 3.22
C TRP A 239 1.76 2.32 2.58
N SER A 240 2.50 3.37 2.23
CA SER A 240 1.93 4.52 1.56
C SER A 240 2.87 5.12 0.54
N ILE A 241 2.29 5.69 -0.49
CA ILE A 241 2.99 6.38 -1.56
C ILE A 241 2.20 7.61 -2.01
N LYS A 242 2.91 8.72 -2.19
CA LYS A 242 2.36 9.96 -2.72
C LYS A 242 3.15 10.33 -3.97
N GLN A 243 2.43 10.46 -5.08
CA GLN A 243 2.95 10.88 -6.37
C GLN A 243 2.10 12.04 -6.93
N PRO A 244 2.47 12.67 -8.08
CA PRO A 244 1.75 13.83 -8.63
C PRO A 244 0.25 13.63 -8.78
N PHE A 245 -0.18 12.48 -9.29
CA PHE A 245 -1.58 12.22 -9.64
C PHE A 245 -2.25 11.18 -8.76
N ILE A 246 -1.51 10.45 -7.92
CA ILE A 246 -2.09 9.47 -6.98
C ILE A 246 -1.55 9.64 -5.55
N ASP A 247 -2.43 9.39 -4.59
CA ASP A 247 -2.11 9.10 -3.20
C ASP A 247 -2.64 7.72 -2.88
N LEU A 248 -1.82 6.82 -2.36
CA LEU A 248 -2.26 5.51 -1.90
C LEU A 248 -1.71 5.25 -0.51
N SER A 249 -2.60 4.92 0.43
CA SER A 249 -2.27 4.48 1.77
C SER A 249 -2.92 3.13 2.04
N SER A 250 -2.15 2.12 2.42
CA SER A 250 -2.57 0.73 2.57
C SER A 250 -2.31 0.22 3.98
N PHE A 251 -3.32 -0.42 4.57
CA PHE A 251 -3.16 -1.30 5.70
C PHE A 251 -2.80 -2.69 5.19
N LEU A 252 -1.60 -3.15 5.54
CA LEU A 252 -1.10 -4.47 5.17
C LEU A 252 -1.74 -5.54 6.08
N PRO A 253 -2.09 -6.72 5.53
CA PRO A 253 -2.54 -7.87 6.30
C PRO A 253 -1.55 -8.30 7.40
N ALA A 254 -2.02 -8.40 8.64
CA ALA A 254 -1.28 -8.90 9.80
C ALA A 254 -2.22 -9.65 10.76
N PRO A 255 -1.74 -10.46 11.73
CA PRO A 255 -2.60 -11.26 12.61
C PRO A 255 -3.64 -10.45 13.39
N ASP A 256 -3.29 -9.23 13.82
CA ASP A 256 -4.16 -8.29 14.52
C ASP A 256 -4.85 -7.27 13.60
N GLN A 257 -4.52 -7.28 12.30
CA GLN A 257 -5.01 -6.35 11.29
C GLN A 257 -5.32 -7.12 9.99
N TYR A 258 -6.41 -7.89 10.01
CA TYR A 258 -6.90 -8.66 8.87
C TYR A 258 -8.42 -8.52 8.72
N PRO A 259 -8.95 -8.35 7.49
CA PRO A 259 -8.24 -8.21 6.22
C PRO A 259 -7.51 -6.86 6.09
N GLY A 260 -6.56 -6.77 5.16
CA GLY A 260 -5.96 -5.51 4.76
C GLY A 260 -6.92 -4.62 3.95
N SER A 261 -6.48 -3.41 3.64
CA SER A 261 -7.25 -2.45 2.82
C SER A 261 -6.36 -1.36 2.25
N ALA A 262 -6.88 -0.55 1.34
CA ALA A 262 -6.19 0.64 0.86
C ALA A 262 -7.16 1.80 0.62
N ALA A 263 -6.70 3.01 0.87
CA ALA A 263 -7.33 4.26 0.49
C ALA A 263 -6.55 4.86 -0.69
N VAL A 264 -7.25 5.12 -1.79
CA VAL A 264 -6.68 5.69 -3.02
C VAL A 264 -7.33 7.03 -3.31
N SER A 265 -6.54 8.06 -3.57
CA SER A 265 -7.01 9.37 -4.03
C SER A 265 -6.34 9.72 -5.35
N ILE A 266 -7.13 10.02 -6.38
CA ILE A 266 -6.63 10.54 -7.65
C ILE A 266 -6.64 12.07 -7.58
N LYS A 267 -5.51 12.72 -7.83
CA LYS A 267 -5.29 14.16 -7.69
C LYS A 267 -5.52 14.90 -9.00
N LEU A 268 -6.73 14.80 -9.54
CA LEU A 268 -7.17 15.64 -10.67
C LEU A 268 -7.99 16.81 -10.14
N PRO A 269 -8.00 17.97 -10.85
CA PRO A 269 -8.84 19.10 -10.47
C PRO A 269 -10.33 18.74 -10.31
N SER A 270 -10.82 17.80 -11.12
CA SER A 270 -12.20 17.31 -11.08
C SER A 270 -12.49 16.28 -9.98
N THR A 271 -11.46 15.72 -9.34
CA THR A 271 -11.57 14.64 -8.34
C THR A 271 -11.09 15.09 -6.96
N GLY A 272 -10.87 16.38 -6.77
CA GLY A 272 -10.44 16.95 -5.49
C GLY A 272 -11.35 16.53 -4.34
N GLY A 273 -10.77 15.96 -3.28
CA GLY A 273 -11.49 15.50 -2.10
C GLY A 273 -12.13 14.11 -2.21
N VAL A 274 -11.93 13.39 -3.33
CA VAL A 274 -12.40 12.00 -3.48
C VAL A 274 -11.30 11.03 -3.04
N THR A 275 -11.62 10.23 -2.03
CA THR A 275 -10.82 9.08 -1.60
C THR A 275 -11.68 7.83 -1.70
N VAL A 276 -11.19 6.83 -2.42
CA VAL A 276 -11.85 5.53 -2.58
C VAL A 276 -11.19 4.53 -1.65
N VAL A 277 -12.00 3.84 -0.84
CA VAL A 277 -11.53 2.73 0.00
C VAL A 277 -11.74 1.41 -0.75
N LEU A 278 -10.66 0.63 -0.81
CA LEU A 278 -10.56 -0.66 -1.46
C LEU A 278 -10.36 -1.72 -0.39
N ASP A 279 -11.28 -2.68 -0.32
CA ASP A 279 -11.11 -3.85 0.54
C ASP A 279 -10.08 -4.83 -0.07
N GLN A 280 -9.59 -5.75 0.75
CA GLN A 280 -8.61 -6.77 0.33
C GLN A 280 -9.10 -7.62 -0.86
N LYS A 281 -10.38 -7.99 -0.87
CA LYS A 281 -10.93 -8.83 -1.95
C LYS A 281 -10.81 -8.10 -3.27
N TRP A 282 -11.21 -6.83 -3.32
CA TRP A 282 -11.10 -5.99 -4.50
C TRP A 282 -9.64 -5.77 -4.90
N LEU A 283 -8.77 -5.43 -3.93
CA LEU A 283 -7.33 -5.24 -4.18
C LEU A 283 -6.69 -6.47 -4.85
N LEU A 284 -6.88 -7.65 -4.27
CA LEU A 284 -6.27 -8.88 -4.77
C LEU A 284 -6.85 -9.33 -6.12
N THR A 285 -8.16 -9.14 -6.34
CA THR A 285 -8.83 -9.59 -7.57
C THR A 285 -8.71 -8.60 -8.72
N HIS A 286 -8.52 -7.30 -8.47
CA HIS A 286 -8.51 -6.27 -9.51
C HIS A 286 -7.20 -5.52 -9.63
N PHE A 287 -6.54 -5.18 -8.51
CA PHE A 287 -5.45 -4.21 -8.47
C PHE A 287 -4.06 -4.82 -8.42
N LEU A 288 -3.88 -5.90 -7.64
CA LEU A 288 -2.58 -6.45 -7.27
C LEU A 288 -2.23 -7.73 -8.03
N GLY A 289 -0.93 -7.99 -8.26
CA GLY A 289 -0.41 -9.28 -8.72
C GLY A 289 -0.16 -9.43 -10.22
N ASN A 290 -0.13 -8.34 -11.00
CA ASN A 290 0.22 -8.38 -12.44
C ASN A 290 1.38 -7.41 -12.73
N ASN A 291 2.44 -7.53 -11.96
CA ASN A 291 3.55 -6.59 -11.95
C ASN A 291 4.27 -6.58 -13.31
N GLY A 292 4.50 -5.39 -13.86
CA GLY A 292 5.16 -5.24 -15.16
C GLY A 292 4.29 -5.63 -16.36
N GLU A 293 3.08 -6.16 -16.13
CA GLU A 293 2.24 -6.64 -17.23
C GLU A 293 1.55 -5.50 -17.99
N PRO A 294 1.31 -5.67 -19.31
CA PRO A 294 0.66 -4.66 -20.12
C PRO A 294 -0.70 -4.24 -19.58
N VAL A 295 -1.09 -3.00 -19.82
CA VAL A 295 -2.41 -2.50 -19.41
C VAL A 295 -3.48 -3.01 -20.37
N SER A 296 -4.31 -3.93 -19.88
CA SER A 296 -5.49 -4.42 -20.58
C SER A 296 -6.60 -4.70 -19.58
N THR A 297 -7.85 -4.77 -20.05
CA THR A 297 -9.00 -5.10 -19.21
C THR A 297 -8.90 -6.50 -18.59
N LYS A 298 -8.09 -7.38 -19.18
CA LYS A 298 -7.88 -8.75 -18.70
C LYS A 298 -6.76 -8.85 -17.67
N THR A 299 -5.60 -8.22 -17.90
CA THR A 299 -4.45 -8.26 -16.99
C THR A 299 -4.62 -7.33 -15.80
N ARG A 300 -5.32 -6.21 -15.99
CA ARG A 300 -5.57 -5.18 -14.98
C ARG A 300 -7.05 -4.82 -14.94
N PRO A 301 -7.90 -5.60 -14.25
CA PRO A 301 -9.36 -5.42 -14.25
C PRO A 301 -9.87 -4.05 -13.81
N PHE A 302 -9.08 -3.28 -13.06
CA PHE A 302 -9.39 -1.87 -12.74
C PHE A 302 -9.39 -0.97 -13.98
N TYR A 303 -8.76 -1.37 -15.08
CA TYR A 303 -8.81 -0.65 -16.35
C TYR A 303 -10.00 -1.13 -17.18
N ARG A 304 -10.82 -0.19 -17.68
CA ARG A 304 -12.05 -0.49 -18.44
C ARG A 304 -11.97 -0.16 -19.93
N GLY A 305 -10.81 0.31 -20.40
CA GLY A 305 -10.58 0.64 -21.81
C GLY A 305 -10.49 2.14 -22.06
N THR A 306 -10.72 2.52 -23.32
CA THR A 306 -10.66 3.91 -23.76
C THR A 306 -12.03 4.46 -24.20
N TYR A 307 -12.19 5.77 -24.08
CA TYR A 307 -13.35 6.54 -24.51
C TYR A 307 -12.90 7.80 -25.25
N GLY A 308 -13.23 7.88 -26.55
CA GLY A 308 -12.94 9.04 -27.39
C GLY A 308 -11.45 9.26 -27.69
N LEU A 309 -11.14 10.43 -28.26
CA LEU A 309 -9.78 10.85 -28.68
C LEU A 309 -9.22 12.01 -27.82
N GLY A 310 -9.85 12.30 -26.68
CA GLY A 310 -9.44 13.40 -25.80
C GLY A 310 -8.25 13.08 -24.91
N GLN A 311 -7.78 14.08 -24.15
CA GLN A 311 -6.67 13.92 -23.19
C GLN A 311 -7.00 12.92 -22.06
N PHE A 312 -8.25 12.86 -21.61
CA PHE A 312 -8.75 11.95 -20.57
C PHE A 312 -9.48 10.75 -21.19
N LYS A 313 -8.78 10.01 -22.07
CA LYS A 313 -9.38 8.90 -22.83
C LYS A 313 -9.47 7.59 -22.07
N HIS A 314 -8.75 7.37 -20.97
CA HIS A 314 -8.73 6.08 -20.28
C HIS A 314 -9.78 6.03 -19.18
N ILE A 315 -10.46 4.89 -19.04
CA ILE A 315 -11.40 4.64 -17.95
C ILE A 315 -10.72 3.72 -16.92
N VAL A 316 -10.61 4.22 -15.69
CA VAL A 316 -10.18 3.45 -14.52
C VAL A 316 -11.35 3.34 -13.55
N ASP A 317 -11.64 2.13 -13.10
CA ASP A 317 -12.66 1.81 -12.12
C ASP A 317 -11.98 1.38 -10.83
N LEU A 318 -12.17 2.16 -9.76
CA LEU A 318 -11.73 1.84 -8.42
C LEU A 318 -12.98 1.58 -7.57
N ASN A 319 -13.31 0.31 -7.36
CA ASN A 319 -14.46 -0.13 -6.57
C ASN A 319 -15.77 0.63 -6.89
N ASN A 320 -16.24 0.52 -8.14
CA ASN A 320 -17.42 1.20 -8.68
C ASN A 320 -17.31 2.74 -8.81
N CYS A 321 -16.14 3.32 -8.53
CA CYS A 321 -15.85 4.71 -8.83
C CYS A 321 -15.08 4.80 -10.14
N GLN A 322 -15.71 5.37 -11.18
CA GLN A 322 -15.10 5.51 -12.50
C GLN A 322 -14.40 6.87 -12.66
N PHE A 323 -13.18 6.82 -13.17
CA PHE A 323 -12.32 7.96 -13.41
C PHE A 323 -11.89 8.00 -14.87
N HIS A 324 -11.98 9.17 -15.48
CA HIS A 324 -11.43 9.43 -16.80
C HIS A 324 -10.04 10.04 -16.63
N VAL A 325 -9.01 9.34 -17.09
CA VAL A 325 -7.61 9.66 -16.82
C VAL A 325 -6.79 9.76 -18.11
N SER A 326 -5.69 10.51 -18.05
CA SER A 326 -4.72 10.59 -19.16
C SER A 326 -3.77 9.40 -19.17
N ASP A 327 -3.01 9.24 -20.25
CA ASP A 327 -1.97 8.20 -20.34
C ASP A 327 -0.98 8.30 -19.16
N GLN A 328 -0.58 9.52 -18.76
CA GLN A 328 0.36 9.76 -17.67
C GLN A 328 -0.18 9.30 -16.32
N VAL A 329 -1.43 9.63 -16.01
CA VAL A 329 -2.10 9.22 -14.76
C VAL A 329 -2.29 7.71 -14.72
N LEU A 330 -2.65 7.09 -15.84
CA LEU A 330 -2.79 5.63 -15.96
C LEU A 330 -1.46 4.91 -15.66
N GLN A 331 -0.34 5.39 -16.22
CA GLN A 331 0.98 4.82 -15.93
C GLN A 331 1.36 4.95 -14.46
N GLU A 332 1.00 6.07 -13.82
CA GLU A 332 1.26 6.26 -12.39
C GLU A 332 0.44 5.28 -11.52
N ILE A 333 -0.85 5.11 -11.81
CA ILE A 333 -1.73 4.12 -11.15
C ILE A 333 -1.14 2.71 -11.29
N VAL A 334 -0.71 2.34 -12.50
CA VAL A 334 -0.08 1.05 -12.80
C VAL A 334 1.21 0.86 -12.01
N GLY A 335 2.10 1.85 -11.99
CA GLY A 335 3.35 1.79 -11.24
C GLY A 335 3.15 1.71 -9.73
N VAL A 336 2.10 2.33 -9.19
CA VAL A 336 1.73 2.17 -7.77
C VAL A 336 1.16 0.78 -7.49
N ALA A 337 0.30 0.25 -8.36
CA ALA A 337 -0.24 -1.09 -8.23
C ALA A 337 0.87 -2.16 -8.18
N ASP A 338 1.85 -2.05 -9.06
CA ASP A 338 2.97 -2.99 -9.15
C ASP A 338 3.83 -2.96 -7.87
N ARG A 339 4.15 -1.76 -7.35
CA ARG A 339 4.93 -1.61 -6.11
C ARG A 339 4.20 -2.09 -4.87
N LEU A 340 2.89 -1.84 -4.79
CA LEU A 340 2.09 -2.35 -3.68
C LEU A 340 1.96 -3.87 -3.73
N SER A 341 1.88 -4.47 -4.93
CA SER A 341 1.67 -5.90 -5.11
C SER A 341 2.72 -6.74 -4.39
N ASP A 342 4.01 -6.45 -4.58
CA ASP A 342 5.07 -7.21 -3.93
C ASP A 342 4.98 -7.12 -2.41
N THR A 343 4.78 -5.89 -1.89
CA THR A 343 4.68 -5.64 -0.45
C THR A 343 3.48 -6.35 0.16
N TYR A 344 2.32 -6.23 -0.48
CA TYR A 344 1.06 -6.79 0.01
C TYR A 344 1.07 -8.33 -0.04
N LEU A 345 1.51 -8.93 -1.16
CA LEU A 345 1.60 -10.38 -1.28
C LEU A 345 2.64 -10.97 -0.32
N ASN A 346 3.75 -10.27 -0.05
CA ASN A 346 4.70 -10.70 0.97
C ASN A 346 4.13 -10.60 2.39
N SER A 347 3.33 -9.59 2.71
CA SER A 347 2.64 -9.52 4.00
C SER A 347 1.68 -10.70 4.21
N LEU A 348 0.96 -11.14 3.17
CA LEU A 348 0.12 -12.35 3.23
C LEU A 348 0.95 -13.62 3.47
N ARG A 349 2.10 -13.78 2.79
CA ARG A 349 3.02 -14.90 3.04
C ARG A 349 3.56 -14.89 4.47
N ASN A 350 3.92 -13.72 4.99
CA ASN A 350 4.40 -13.57 6.36
C ASN A 350 3.31 -13.92 7.38
N LEU A 351 2.06 -13.51 7.13
CA LEU A 351 0.89 -13.89 7.93
C LEU A 351 0.70 -15.42 7.95
N GLU A 352 0.71 -16.07 6.78
CA GLU A 352 0.62 -17.54 6.69
C GLU A 352 1.77 -18.22 7.44
N ALA A 353 2.99 -17.70 7.33
CA ALA A 353 4.16 -18.25 8.01
C ALA A 353 4.08 -18.12 9.54
N GLU A 354 3.70 -16.94 10.04
CA GLU A 354 3.59 -16.66 11.48
C GLU A 354 2.55 -17.55 12.17
N LEU A 355 1.40 -17.75 11.51
CA LEU A 355 0.31 -18.59 12.01
C LEU A 355 0.52 -20.09 11.71
N LYS A 356 1.61 -20.43 11.01
CA LYS A 356 1.85 -21.75 10.38
C LYS A 356 0.61 -22.25 9.64
N ALA A 357 -0.01 -21.36 8.88
CA ALA A 357 -1.26 -21.56 8.16
C ALA A 357 -1.07 -21.57 6.63
N ASN A 358 0.16 -21.84 6.17
CA ASN A 358 0.48 -21.96 4.75
C ASN A 358 -0.49 -22.91 4.04
N ASN A 359 -1.00 -22.47 2.88
CA ASN A 359 -1.86 -23.24 1.99
C ASN A 359 -3.29 -23.52 2.50
N PHE A 360 -3.68 -23.06 3.69
CA PHE A 360 -5.04 -23.20 4.20
C PHE A 360 -5.93 -22.04 3.71
N PRO A 361 -7.15 -22.31 3.21
CA PRO A 361 -8.09 -21.25 2.85
C PRO A 361 -8.46 -20.38 4.06
N VAL A 362 -8.63 -19.07 3.83
CA VAL A 362 -9.03 -18.12 4.88
C VAL A 362 -10.48 -17.71 4.69
N VAL A 363 -11.22 -17.63 5.79
CA VAL A 363 -12.62 -17.18 5.83
C VAL A 363 -12.75 -16.07 6.87
N GLN A 364 -13.54 -15.04 6.55
CA GLN A 364 -13.86 -13.95 7.47
C GLN A 364 -15.33 -14.04 7.93
N ARG A 365 -15.56 -14.52 9.16
CA ARG A 365 -16.90 -14.53 9.80
C ARG A 365 -16.84 -13.88 11.17
N HIS A 366 -16.27 -14.59 12.14
CA HIS A 366 -16.13 -14.14 13.53
C HIS A 366 -14.66 -13.88 13.87
N GLY A 367 -14.03 -13.03 13.06
CA GLY A 367 -12.58 -12.84 13.00
C GLY A 367 -11.94 -13.70 11.91
N THR A 368 -10.61 -13.67 11.87
CA THR A 368 -9.81 -14.41 10.89
C THR A 368 -9.79 -15.89 11.23
N GLN A 369 -10.32 -16.73 10.32
CA GLN A 369 -10.39 -18.17 10.50
C GLN A 369 -9.78 -18.90 9.31
N PHE A 370 -9.13 -20.03 9.55
CA PHE A 370 -8.53 -20.88 8.53
C PHE A 370 -9.28 -22.21 8.44
N VAL A 371 -9.61 -22.65 7.24
CA VAL A 371 -10.29 -23.93 7.03
C VAL A 371 -9.28 -25.07 7.13
N LEU A 372 -9.40 -25.92 8.15
CA LEU A 372 -8.50 -27.05 8.36
C LEU A 372 -8.81 -28.21 7.40
N CYS A 373 -10.08 -28.58 7.30
CA CYS A 373 -10.61 -29.60 6.41
C CYS A 373 -12.14 -29.49 6.32
N VAL A 374 -12.74 -30.25 5.42
CA VAL A 374 -14.19 -30.41 5.31
C VAL A 374 -14.57 -31.84 5.70
N VAL A 375 -15.65 -32.00 6.46
CA VAL A 375 -16.16 -33.30 6.92
C VAL A 375 -17.66 -33.39 6.66
N GLU A 376 -18.20 -34.61 6.62
CA GLU A 376 -19.65 -34.83 6.67
C GLU A 376 -20.24 -34.26 7.97
N LYS A 377 -21.46 -33.73 7.91
CA LYS A 377 -22.15 -33.14 9.08
C LYS A 377 -22.28 -34.13 10.23
N ASP A 378 -22.54 -35.39 9.93
CA ASP A 378 -22.62 -36.46 10.93
C ASP A 378 -21.28 -36.67 11.65
N VAL A 379 -20.15 -36.51 10.94
CA VAL A 379 -18.80 -36.59 11.53
C VAL A 379 -18.58 -35.43 12.49
N TRP A 380 -18.96 -34.22 12.10
CA TRP A 380 -18.91 -33.05 12.98
C TRP A 380 -19.74 -33.23 14.25
N ASP A 381 -20.98 -33.72 14.13
CA ASP A 381 -21.86 -33.99 15.27
C ASP A 381 -21.27 -35.04 16.23
N VAL A 382 -20.58 -36.05 15.69
CA VAL A 382 -19.84 -37.04 16.47
C VAL A 382 -18.67 -36.40 17.22
N LEU A 383 -17.92 -35.49 16.58
CA LEU A 383 -16.81 -34.77 17.22
C LEU A 383 -17.29 -33.89 18.38
N ILE A 384 -18.38 -33.14 18.19
CA ILE A 384 -19.00 -32.33 19.26
C ILE A 384 -19.49 -33.21 20.40
N SER A 385 -20.15 -34.32 20.08
CA SER A 385 -20.63 -35.29 21.08
C SER A 385 -19.48 -35.92 21.86
N PHE A 386 -18.38 -36.24 21.19
CA PHE A 386 -17.17 -36.76 21.79
C PHE A 386 -16.54 -35.74 22.74
N ALA A 387 -16.36 -34.48 22.28
CA ALA A 387 -15.78 -33.41 23.08
C ALA A 387 -16.59 -33.16 24.36
N ASN A 388 -17.92 -33.04 24.23
CA ASN A 388 -18.82 -32.81 25.37
C ASN A 388 -18.85 -33.98 26.36
N ALA A 389 -18.68 -35.22 25.89
CA ALA A 389 -18.58 -36.40 26.75
C ALA A 389 -17.26 -36.50 27.50
N HIS A 390 -16.22 -35.82 27.02
CA HIS A 390 -14.90 -35.72 27.65
C HIS A 390 -14.62 -34.28 28.08
N ASP A 391 -15.63 -33.65 28.67
CA ASP A 391 -15.46 -32.36 29.32
C ASP A 391 -14.55 -32.49 30.55
N THR A 392 -13.74 -31.48 30.86
CA THR A 392 -12.78 -31.48 31.97
C THR A 392 -13.40 -31.76 33.33
N ASP A 393 -14.68 -31.40 33.52
CA ASP A 393 -15.39 -31.60 34.78
C ASP A 393 -15.99 -33.02 34.89
N ASN A 394 -16.00 -33.79 33.81
CA ASN A 394 -16.68 -35.08 33.71
C ASN A 394 -15.75 -36.30 33.84
N GLY A 395 -14.44 -36.11 34.01
CA GLY A 395 -13.50 -37.22 34.19
C GLY A 395 -12.03 -36.81 34.12
N ASN A 396 -11.14 -37.81 34.07
CA ASN A 396 -9.69 -37.60 34.22
C ASN A 396 -8.84 -38.41 33.21
N THR A 397 -9.45 -38.91 32.14
CA THR A 397 -8.68 -39.56 31.06
C THR A 397 -7.92 -38.52 30.24
N THR A 398 -6.98 -38.96 29.41
CA THR A 398 -6.22 -38.09 28.50
C THR A 398 -7.09 -37.29 27.52
N TRP A 399 -8.36 -37.66 27.36
CA TRP A 399 -9.32 -36.96 26.49
C TRP A 399 -10.22 -35.99 27.25
N HIS A 400 -10.24 -35.99 28.59
CA HIS A 400 -11.00 -35.04 29.41
C HIS A 400 -10.31 -33.67 29.43
N ILE A 401 -10.21 -33.09 28.24
CA ILE A 401 -9.48 -31.87 27.93
C ILE A 401 -10.37 -30.85 27.25
N PHE A 402 -11.70 -31.01 27.23
CA PHE A 402 -12.60 -30.10 26.54
C PHE A 402 -13.42 -29.27 27.52
N HIS A 403 -13.77 -28.05 27.13
CA HIS A 403 -14.91 -27.36 27.73
C HIS A 403 -16.15 -27.58 26.87
N ARG A 404 -17.27 -27.91 27.50
CA ARG A 404 -18.54 -28.20 26.86
C ARG A 404 -19.04 -27.01 26.04
N ALA A 405 -19.34 -27.26 24.77
CA ALA A 405 -20.01 -26.31 23.90
C ALA A 405 -20.84 -27.04 22.83
N PHE A 406 -21.88 -26.37 22.34
CA PHE A 406 -22.82 -26.96 21.39
C PHE A 406 -22.37 -26.82 19.93
N ASN A 407 -21.53 -25.83 19.62
CA ASN A 407 -21.19 -25.46 18.24
C ASN A 407 -19.68 -25.31 17.99
N ARG A 408 -18.83 -25.68 18.93
CA ARG A 408 -17.37 -25.54 18.83
C ARG A 408 -16.65 -26.57 19.67
N ILE A 409 -15.41 -26.87 19.29
CA ILE A 409 -14.50 -27.74 20.03
C ILE A 409 -13.40 -26.86 20.64
N MET A 410 -13.23 -26.96 21.96
CA MET A 410 -12.29 -26.12 22.72
C MET A 410 -11.41 -27.01 23.60
N PRO A 411 -10.31 -27.56 23.06
CA PRO A 411 -9.30 -28.24 23.86
C PRO A 411 -8.67 -27.23 24.84
N TYR A 412 -8.63 -27.61 26.11
CA TYR A 412 -8.18 -26.84 27.25
C TYR A 412 -7.03 -27.55 27.97
N SER A 413 -6.16 -26.75 28.56
CA SER A 413 -5.13 -27.17 29.50
C SER A 413 -5.12 -26.19 30.67
N PRO A 414 -4.52 -26.53 31.82
CA PRO A 414 -4.40 -25.59 32.94
C PRO A 414 -3.77 -24.24 32.56
N SER A 415 -2.93 -24.21 31.52
CA SER A 415 -2.31 -22.99 31.01
C SER A 415 -3.19 -22.16 30.06
N GLY A 416 -4.37 -22.67 29.67
CA GLY A 416 -5.31 -22.01 28.77
C GLY A 416 -5.86 -22.91 27.66
N TYR A 417 -6.69 -22.32 26.79
CA TYR A 417 -7.20 -22.98 25.59
C TYR A 417 -6.08 -23.23 24.59
N ARG A 418 -6.07 -24.43 24.01
CA ARG A 418 -5.11 -24.83 22.99
C ARG A 418 -5.55 -24.41 21.59
N ALA A 419 -6.85 -24.41 21.31
CA ALA A 419 -7.42 -23.98 20.04
C ALA A 419 -8.92 -23.68 20.22
N MET A 420 -9.50 -22.95 19.27
CA MET A 420 -10.95 -22.82 19.11
C MET A 420 -11.34 -23.25 17.70
N LEU A 421 -12.11 -24.33 17.61
CA LEU A 421 -12.57 -24.91 16.35
C LEU A 421 -14.07 -24.74 16.18
N PHE A 422 -14.49 -24.25 15.03
CA PHE A 422 -15.89 -24.06 14.65
C PHE A 422 -16.25 -24.96 13.47
N GLY A 423 -17.52 -25.33 13.36
CA GLY A 423 -18.05 -26.06 12.21
C GLY A 423 -19.06 -25.19 11.49
N GLU A 424 -18.78 -24.81 10.26
CA GLU A 424 -19.66 -23.96 9.45
C GLU A 424 -19.73 -24.46 7.99
N SER A 425 -20.85 -24.19 7.33
CA SER A 425 -20.97 -24.37 5.89
C SER A 425 -20.34 -23.16 5.18
N VAL A 426 -19.36 -23.40 4.33
CA VAL A 426 -18.68 -22.37 3.54
C VAL A 426 -19.11 -22.51 2.08
N ASP A 427 -19.74 -21.47 1.54
CA ASP A 427 -20.21 -21.44 0.15
C ASP A 427 -19.05 -21.73 -0.82
N GLU A 428 -19.35 -22.47 -1.90
CA GLU A 428 -18.38 -22.93 -2.92
C GLU A 428 -17.29 -23.90 -2.44
N LEU A 429 -17.21 -24.17 -1.12
CA LEU A 429 -16.27 -25.15 -0.53
C LEU A 429 -16.96 -26.41 0.01
N CYS A 430 -18.16 -26.26 0.57
CA CYS A 430 -18.97 -27.32 1.17
C CYS A 430 -20.19 -27.65 0.31
N ASP A 431 -20.49 -28.94 0.17
CA ASP A 431 -21.79 -29.43 -0.30
C ASP A 431 -22.85 -29.39 0.82
N ASP A 432 -24.13 -29.63 0.50
CA ASP A 432 -25.29 -29.53 1.43
C ASP A 432 -25.19 -30.38 2.71
N HIS A 433 -24.33 -31.39 2.72
CA HIS A 433 -24.12 -32.32 3.84
C HIS A 433 -22.75 -32.16 4.49
N GLU A 434 -21.94 -31.22 4.01
CA GLU A 434 -20.59 -30.99 4.47
C GLU A 434 -20.49 -29.80 5.43
N ILE A 435 -19.47 -29.86 6.28
CA ILE A 435 -19.11 -28.81 7.23
C ILE A 435 -17.60 -28.57 7.15
N ALA A 436 -17.20 -27.32 6.97
CA ALA A 436 -15.82 -26.90 7.11
C ALA A 436 -15.46 -26.74 8.59
N ILE A 437 -14.35 -27.35 9.01
CA ILE A 437 -13.79 -27.17 10.34
C ILE A 437 -12.83 -25.97 10.31
N LEU A 438 -13.20 -24.90 11.01
CA LEU A 438 -12.51 -23.62 11.02
C LEU A 438 -11.67 -23.46 12.28
N TRP A 439 -10.39 -23.13 12.13
CA TRP A 439 -9.49 -22.74 13.22
C TRP A 439 -9.45 -21.23 13.38
N ASN A 440 -9.68 -20.74 14.60
CA ASN A 440 -9.70 -19.30 14.88
C ASN A 440 -8.30 -18.77 15.22
N ALA A 441 -7.78 -17.88 14.36
CA ALA A 441 -6.46 -17.29 14.51
C ALA A 441 -6.34 -16.32 15.69
N SER A 442 -7.43 -15.66 16.12
CA SER A 442 -7.38 -14.72 17.25
C SER A 442 -7.09 -15.40 18.58
N SER A 443 -7.23 -16.72 18.65
CA SER A 443 -6.90 -17.53 19.83
C SER A 443 -5.42 -17.93 19.89
N TYR A 444 -4.64 -17.63 18.86
CA TYR A 444 -3.23 -18.01 18.77
C TYR A 444 -2.32 -16.92 19.33
N HIS A 445 -1.40 -17.33 20.20
CA HIS A 445 -0.34 -16.47 20.73
C HIS A 445 1.00 -17.17 20.58
N SER A 446 1.89 -16.61 19.78
CA SER A 446 3.24 -17.14 19.50
C SER A 446 4.21 -17.09 20.71
N SER A 447 3.71 -16.84 21.92
CA SER A 447 4.49 -16.71 23.16
C SER A 447 5.23 -18.00 23.54
N SER A 448 6.31 -17.85 24.31
CA SER A 448 7.21 -18.93 24.75
C SER A 448 6.54 -20.12 25.45
N ASP A 449 5.34 -19.91 25.99
CA ASP A 449 4.66 -20.90 26.82
C ASP A 449 3.92 -21.97 25.99
N ASN A 450 3.87 -21.83 24.65
CA ASN A 450 3.35 -22.83 23.68
C ASN A 450 1.98 -23.42 24.07
N VAL A 451 1.13 -22.64 24.74
CA VAL A 451 -0.18 -23.11 25.20
C VAL A 451 -1.09 -23.37 24.01
N THR A 452 -1.08 -22.46 23.04
CA THR A 452 -1.94 -22.46 21.86
C THR A 452 -1.30 -23.19 20.69
N TRP A 453 -2.04 -24.06 20.03
CA TRP A 453 -1.61 -24.73 18.80
C TRP A 453 -1.71 -23.79 17.61
N SER A 454 -0.67 -23.79 16.79
CA SER A 454 -0.72 -23.20 15.44
C SER A 454 -1.72 -23.92 14.54
N CYS A 455 -2.05 -23.31 13.40
CA CYS A 455 -2.99 -23.89 12.43
C CYS A 455 -2.58 -25.31 12.00
N GLN A 456 -1.31 -25.49 11.60
CA GLN A 456 -0.77 -26.79 11.19
C GLN A 456 -0.75 -27.84 12.31
N GLU A 457 -0.45 -27.45 13.55
CA GLU A 457 -0.49 -28.37 14.71
C GLU A 457 -1.92 -28.82 15.00
N CYS A 458 -2.87 -27.88 14.94
CA CYS A 458 -4.29 -28.18 15.14
C CYS A 458 -4.83 -29.13 14.06
N TYR A 459 -4.49 -28.89 12.79
CA TYR A 459 -4.84 -29.79 11.69
C TYR A 459 -4.31 -31.22 11.90
N ARG A 460 -3.03 -31.36 12.29
CA ARG A 460 -2.44 -32.68 12.56
C ARG A 460 -3.11 -33.37 13.73
N TRP A 461 -3.36 -32.65 14.83
CA TRP A 461 -4.05 -33.22 15.99
C TRP A 461 -5.48 -33.64 15.65
N LEU A 462 -6.21 -32.81 14.91
CA LEU A 462 -7.58 -33.10 14.46
C LEU A 462 -7.63 -34.39 13.62
N THR A 463 -6.78 -34.47 12.60
CA THR A 463 -6.81 -35.56 11.61
C THR A 463 -6.17 -36.85 12.12
N GLN A 464 -5.08 -36.77 12.89
CA GLN A 464 -4.32 -37.94 13.33
C GLN A 464 -4.70 -38.44 14.72
N SER A 465 -5.37 -37.62 15.54
CA SER A 465 -5.71 -37.98 16.93
C SER A 465 -7.22 -37.90 17.20
N LEU A 466 -7.84 -36.74 16.99
CA LEU A 466 -9.24 -36.52 17.39
C LEU A 466 -10.21 -37.37 16.57
N LEU A 467 -10.13 -37.31 15.23
CA LEU A 467 -11.00 -38.08 14.33
C LEU A 467 -10.93 -39.60 14.64
N PRO A 468 -9.75 -40.24 14.70
CA PRO A 468 -9.64 -41.64 15.10
C PRO A 468 -10.26 -41.94 16.47
N ALA A 469 -10.00 -41.11 17.49
CA ALA A 469 -10.52 -41.34 18.84
C ALA A 469 -12.04 -41.20 18.92
N ALA A 470 -12.60 -40.18 18.26
CA ALA A 470 -14.03 -39.97 18.16
C ALA A 470 -14.72 -41.12 17.43
N GLY A 471 -14.14 -41.61 16.33
CA GLY A 471 -14.63 -42.78 15.61
C GLY A 471 -14.66 -44.05 16.47
N HIS A 472 -13.59 -44.33 17.20
CA HIS A 472 -13.55 -45.46 18.15
C HIS A 472 -14.60 -45.32 19.26
N TRP A 473 -14.77 -44.12 19.81
CA TRP A 473 -15.77 -43.85 20.85
C TRP A 473 -17.19 -44.01 20.31
N HIS A 474 -17.47 -43.47 19.13
CA HIS A 474 -18.76 -43.59 18.46
C HIS A 474 -19.11 -45.05 18.16
N ALA A 475 -18.15 -45.80 17.63
CA ALA A 475 -18.32 -47.23 17.34
C ALA A 475 -18.56 -48.06 18.62
N LYS A 476 -17.89 -47.74 19.74
CA LYS A 476 -18.14 -48.36 21.06
C LYS A 476 -19.52 -48.02 21.62
N ARG A 477 -19.98 -46.79 21.45
CA ARG A 477 -21.33 -46.38 21.88
C ARG A 477 -22.40 -47.06 21.04
N SER A 478 -22.14 -47.23 19.74
CA SER A 478 -23.08 -47.89 18.84
C SER A 478 -23.18 -49.41 19.05
N LEU A 479 -22.10 -50.04 19.53
CA LEU A 479 -22.06 -51.43 19.98
C LEU A 479 -23.08 -51.75 21.09
N LYS A 480 -23.32 -50.81 22.03
CA LYS A 480 -24.22 -51.05 23.18
C LYS A 480 -25.68 -51.24 22.75
N TRP A 481 -26.15 -50.49 21.76
CA TRP A 481 -27.52 -50.65 21.25
C TRP A 481 -27.61 -51.78 20.21
N ARG A 482 -26.58 -51.99 19.37
CA ARG A 482 -26.61 -53.01 18.31
C ARG A 482 -26.49 -54.45 18.82
N ARG A 483 -25.78 -54.68 19.94
CA ARG A 483 -25.73 -56.02 20.58
C ARG A 483 -27.10 -56.52 21.02
N ALA A 484 -28.08 -55.63 21.21
CA ALA A 484 -29.46 -56.00 21.52
C ALA A 484 -30.28 -56.40 20.27
N CYS A 485 -29.84 -56.03 19.06
CA CYS A 485 -30.65 -56.14 17.83
C CYS A 485 -29.98 -56.89 16.66
N PHE A 486 -28.68 -57.21 16.72
CA PHE A 486 -27.94 -57.81 15.59
C PHE A 486 -26.98 -58.93 16.01
N SER A 487 -26.51 -59.73 15.03
CA SER A 487 -25.54 -60.79 15.27
C SER A 487 -24.16 -60.25 15.69
N PRO A 488 -23.38 -60.99 16.51
CA PRO A 488 -22.06 -60.56 16.97
C PRO A 488 -21.07 -60.25 15.83
N ILE A 489 -21.09 -61.04 14.75
CA ILE A 489 -20.19 -60.87 13.60
C ILE A 489 -20.50 -59.58 12.85
N LYS A 490 -21.77 -59.31 12.54
CA LYS A 490 -22.19 -58.07 11.86
C LYS A 490 -21.86 -56.84 12.69
N THR A 491 -22.01 -56.95 14.02
CA THR A 491 -21.68 -55.88 14.95
C THR A 491 -20.16 -55.59 14.98
N TYR A 492 -19.33 -56.63 14.92
CA TYR A 492 -17.87 -56.48 14.86
C TYR A 492 -17.38 -55.90 13.53
N LEU A 493 -17.92 -56.35 12.39
CA LEU A 493 -17.56 -55.82 11.07
C LEU A 493 -17.91 -54.33 10.97
N ASN A 494 -19.12 -53.94 11.37
CA ASN A 494 -19.53 -52.53 11.37
C ASN A 494 -18.66 -51.67 12.30
N PHE A 495 -18.22 -52.22 13.44
CA PHE A 495 -17.28 -51.53 14.33
C PHE A 495 -15.95 -51.26 13.62
N LYS A 496 -15.38 -52.29 12.99
CA LYS A 496 -14.10 -52.18 12.27
C LYS A 496 -14.20 -51.20 11.11
N GLU A 497 -15.29 -51.23 10.36
CA GLU A 497 -15.57 -50.33 9.24
C GLU A 497 -15.68 -48.87 9.72
N THR A 498 -16.46 -48.61 10.77
CA THR A 498 -16.59 -47.26 11.35
C THR A 498 -15.23 -46.73 11.80
N VAL A 499 -14.45 -47.54 12.53
CA VAL A 499 -13.11 -47.14 12.98
C VAL A 499 -12.19 -46.86 11.80
N SER A 500 -12.23 -47.71 10.76
CA SER A 500 -11.43 -47.56 9.55
C SER A 500 -11.77 -46.29 8.80
N TYR A 501 -13.05 -45.94 8.68
CA TYR A 501 -13.51 -44.70 8.05
C TYR A 501 -12.90 -43.49 8.75
N TYR A 502 -13.11 -43.33 10.06
CA TYR A 502 -12.61 -42.20 10.85
C TYR A 502 -11.07 -42.08 10.93
N SER A 503 -10.35 -43.17 10.65
CA SER A 503 -8.89 -43.19 10.63
C SER A 503 -8.31 -43.12 9.20
N GLY A 504 -9.18 -43.15 8.20
CA GLY A 504 -8.82 -43.14 6.78
C GLY A 504 -8.91 -41.74 6.16
N PRO A 505 -8.40 -41.58 4.94
CA PRO A 505 -8.48 -40.32 4.20
C PRO A 505 -9.91 -39.96 3.77
N GLU A 506 -10.87 -40.89 3.87
CA GLU A 506 -12.28 -40.66 3.52
C GLU A 506 -13.06 -39.91 4.61
N ALA A 507 -12.53 -39.81 5.84
CA ALA A 507 -13.20 -39.10 6.93
C ALA A 507 -13.29 -37.59 6.74
N PHE A 508 -12.43 -37.04 5.87
CA PHE A 508 -12.36 -35.60 5.62
C PHE A 508 -11.81 -35.31 4.23
N LYS A 509 -12.30 -34.24 3.62
CA LYS A 509 -11.78 -33.66 2.38
C LYS A 509 -10.68 -32.65 2.72
N THR A 510 -9.51 -32.82 2.11
CA THR A 510 -8.39 -31.87 2.23
C THR A 510 -8.69 -30.61 1.42
N VAL A 511 -8.44 -29.45 2.01
CA VAL A 511 -8.66 -28.13 1.37
C VAL A 511 -7.36 -27.36 1.12
N GLN A 512 -6.21 -27.95 1.48
CA GLN A 512 -4.92 -27.31 1.32
C GLN A 512 -4.48 -27.26 -0.15
N HIS A 513 -4.10 -26.08 -0.63
CA HIS A 513 -3.52 -25.89 -1.97
C HIS A 513 -2.03 -25.65 -1.87
N THR A 514 -1.25 -26.72 -1.80
CA THR A 514 0.20 -26.63 -1.66
C THR A 514 0.83 -26.01 -2.92
N ALA A 515 1.66 -25.00 -2.74
CA ALA A 515 2.46 -24.39 -3.79
C ALA A 515 3.38 -25.42 -4.48
N LEU A 516 3.72 -25.18 -5.75
CA LEU A 516 4.65 -26.01 -6.52
C LEU A 516 6.10 -25.65 -6.20
N LEU A 517 6.38 -24.36 -6.03
CA LEU A 517 7.74 -23.83 -5.85
C LEU A 517 8.27 -24.00 -4.43
N ASP A 518 7.39 -24.04 -3.43
CA ASP A 518 7.77 -24.25 -2.03
C ASP A 518 8.58 -25.54 -1.87
N ASN A 519 9.77 -25.41 -1.28
CA ASN A 519 10.74 -26.50 -1.07
C ASN A 519 11.02 -27.34 -2.33
N HIS A 520 10.87 -26.75 -3.52
CA HIS A 520 11.01 -27.46 -4.80
C HIS A 520 10.05 -28.66 -4.96
N ARG A 521 8.83 -28.58 -4.43
CA ARG A 521 7.83 -29.66 -4.50
C ARG A 521 7.59 -30.18 -5.91
N TYR A 522 7.65 -29.33 -6.93
CA TYR A 522 7.55 -29.75 -8.34
C TYR A 522 8.56 -30.86 -8.72
N ARG A 523 9.74 -30.87 -8.10
CA ARG A 523 10.72 -31.97 -8.27
C ARG A 523 10.31 -33.22 -7.51
N GLU A 524 9.83 -33.06 -6.28
CA GLU A 524 9.45 -34.17 -5.41
C GLU A 524 8.26 -34.97 -5.97
N ILE A 525 7.26 -34.29 -6.53
CA ILE A 525 6.10 -34.92 -7.16
C ILE A 525 6.38 -35.42 -8.58
N GLY A 526 7.49 -34.97 -9.18
CA GLY A 526 7.94 -35.33 -10.51
C GLY A 526 7.25 -34.57 -11.65
N LEU A 527 7.80 -34.75 -12.86
CA LEU A 527 7.42 -33.99 -14.04
C LEU A 527 5.94 -34.22 -14.43
N VAL A 528 5.47 -35.47 -14.46
CA VAL A 528 4.10 -35.82 -14.87
C VAL A 528 3.06 -35.15 -13.97
N ALA A 529 3.25 -35.23 -12.65
CA ALA A 529 2.34 -34.62 -11.68
C ALA A 529 2.38 -33.09 -11.75
N THR A 530 3.57 -32.50 -11.92
CA THR A 530 3.73 -31.05 -12.08
C THR A 530 2.98 -30.52 -13.31
N VAL A 531 3.18 -31.16 -14.48
CA VAL A 531 2.48 -30.77 -15.71
C VAL A 531 0.98 -30.99 -15.57
N SER A 532 0.55 -32.05 -14.89
CA SER A 532 -0.88 -32.33 -14.65
C SER A 532 -1.55 -31.27 -13.77
N ILE A 533 -0.87 -30.78 -12.73
CA ILE A 533 -1.37 -29.70 -11.86
C ILE A 533 -1.50 -28.41 -12.67
N LEU A 534 -0.47 -28.03 -13.43
CA LEU A 534 -0.49 -26.82 -14.25
C LEU A 534 -1.56 -26.91 -15.35
N GLN A 535 -1.68 -28.04 -16.03
CA GLN A 535 -2.71 -28.30 -17.03
C GLN A 535 -4.11 -28.10 -16.45
N ALA A 536 -4.40 -28.72 -15.30
CA ALA A 536 -5.69 -28.58 -14.63
C ALA A 536 -6.00 -27.12 -14.26
N PHE A 537 -4.99 -26.37 -13.81
CA PHE A 537 -5.12 -24.95 -13.47
C PHE A 537 -5.42 -24.07 -14.69
N PHE A 538 -4.67 -24.21 -15.78
CA PHE A 538 -4.86 -23.39 -17.00
C PHE A 538 -6.08 -23.79 -17.83
N ASN A 539 -6.62 -24.99 -17.65
CA ASN A 539 -7.88 -25.42 -18.25
C ASN A 539 -9.09 -24.60 -17.77
N SER A 540 -9.02 -24.02 -16.56
CA SER A 540 -10.09 -23.18 -16.01
C SER A 540 -9.78 -21.70 -16.21
N SER A 541 -10.52 -21.05 -17.11
CA SER A 541 -10.39 -19.61 -17.37
C SER A 541 -10.78 -18.72 -16.18
N TRP A 542 -11.57 -19.25 -15.24
CA TRP A 542 -11.96 -18.56 -14.00
C TRP A 542 -10.85 -18.55 -12.95
N VAL A 543 -10.02 -19.59 -12.91
CA VAL A 543 -8.96 -19.74 -11.90
C VAL A 543 -7.64 -19.15 -12.40
N SER A 544 -7.39 -19.23 -13.71
CA SER A 544 -6.21 -18.65 -14.37
C SER A 544 -6.50 -17.30 -15.03
N ASP A 545 -7.52 -16.58 -14.54
CA ASP A 545 -7.83 -15.23 -15.01
C ASP A 545 -6.62 -14.31 -14.84
N ARG A 546 -6.53 -13.29 -15.71
CA ARG A 546 -5.44 -12.30 -15.74
C ARG A 546 -4.06 -12.86 -16.09
N ALA A 547 -3.95 -14.14 -16.47
CA ALA A 547 -2.72 -14.72 -16.98
C ALA A 547 -2.21 -13.94 -18.21
N TYR A 548 -0.91 -13.71 -18.23
CA TYR A 548 -0.17 -13.17 -19.36
C TYR A 548 1.20 -13.83 -19.38
N PHE A 549 1.64 -14.23 -20.56
CA PHE A 549 2.98 -14.75 -20.79
C PHE A 549 3.57 -14.14 -22.04
N ASP A 550 4.84 -13.76 -21.97
CA ASP A 550 5.54 -13.17 -23.11
C ASP A 550 5.88 -14.24 -24.17
N ALA A 551 6.29 -13.77 -25.35
CA ALA A 551 6.62 -14.67 -26.46
C ALA A 551 7.79 -15.62 -26.13
N GLY A 552 8.76 -15.18 -25.33
CA GLY A 552 9.90 -16.01 -24.92
C GLY A 552 9.48 -17.14 -23.98
N GLN A 553 8.63 -16.84 -23.00
CA GLN A 553 8.07 -17.83 -22.07
C GLN A 553 7.20 -18.87 -22.81
N LEU A 554 6.36 -18.43 -23.74
CA LEU A 554 5.55 -19.32 -24.57
C LEU A 554 6.42 -20.16 -25.52
N SER A 555 7.42 -19.55 -26.16
CA SER A 555 8.39 -20.26 -27.01
C SER A 555 9.14 -21.34 -26.21
N ALA A 556 9.57 -21.02 -24.98
CA ALA A 556 10.20 -21.99 -24.09
C ALA A 556 9.25 -23.15 -23.72
N LEU A 557 7.96 -22.85 -23.49
CA LEU A 557 6.94 -23.88 -23.24
C LEU A 557 6.81 -24.83 -24.44
N TYR A 558 6.71 -24.31 -25.67
CA TYR A 558 6.72 -25.16 -26.87
C TYR A 558 8.03 -25.94 -27.03
N GLY A 559 9.16 -25.33 -26.66
CA GLY A 559 10.47 -25.99 -26.63
C GLY A 559 10.52 -27.24 -25.77
N THR A 560 9.69 -27.34 -24.72
CA THR A 560 9.57 -28.58 -23.93
C THR A 560 9.11 -29.77 -24.77
N LEU A 561 8.24 -29.56 -25.76
CA LEU A 561 7.80 -30.62 -26.67
C LEU A 561 8.92 -31.09 -27.59
N LEU A 562 9.84 -30.21 -27.99
CA LEU A 562 11.00 -30.59 -28.81
C LEU A 562 11.96 -31.52 -28.08
N ILE A 563 11.95 -31.50 -26.75
CA ILE A 563 12.71 -32.43 -25.91
C ILE A 563 11.98 -33.78 -25.82
N LEU A 564 10.64 -33.76 -25.76
CA LEU A 564 9.83 -34.96 -25.51
C LEU A 564 9.53 -35.76 -26.80
N LEU A 565 9.25 -35.08 -27.91
CA LEU A 565 8.87 -35.70 -29.19
C LEU A 565 9.90 -36.70 -29.76
N PRO A 566 11.23 -36.51 -29.64
CA PRO A 566 12.22 -37.46 -30.14
C PRO A 566 12.08 -38.88 -29.57
N ALA A 567 11.45 -39.04 -28.40
CA ALA A 567 11.18 -40.36 -27.82
C ALA A 567 10.05 -41.13 -28.52
N GLN A 568 9.36 -40.52 -29.49
CA GLN A 568 8.30 -41.13 -30.30
C GLN A 568 7.13 -41.72 -29.48
N ARG A 569 6.78 -41.04 -28.38
CA ARG A 569 5.68 -41.41 -27.47
C ARG A 569 4.44 -40.55 -27.71
N GLY A 570 3.26 -41.09 -27.39
CA GLY A 570 1.97 -40.42 -27.59
C GLY A 570 1.52 -40.41 -29.05
N HIS A 571 0.23 -40.13 -29.28
CA HIS A 571 -0.35 -40.13 -30.63
C HIS A 571 -0.12 -38.80 -31.37
N PRO A 572 0.62 -38.78 -32.51
CA PRO A 572 0.89 -37.55 -33.26
C PRO A 572 -0.36 -36.77 -33.66
N SER A 573 -1.42 -37.47 -34.06
CA SER A 573 -2.68 -36.84 -34.46
C SER A 573 -3.39 -36.12 -33.32
N TYR A 574 -3.34 -36.67 -32.10
CA TYR A 574 -3.88 -36.02 -30.91
C TYR A 574 -3.05 -34.78 -30.56
N ILE A 575 -1.71 -34.89 -30.60
CA ILE A 575 -0.82 -33.77 -30.35
C ILE A 575 -1.06 -32.65 -31.37
N CYS A 576 -1.14 -32.96 -32.66
CA CYS A 576 -1.46 -31.98 -33.72
C CYS A 576 -2.77 -31.25 -33.45
N ALA A 577 -3.81 -32.00 -33.05
CA ALA A 577 -5.12 -31.43 -32.74
C ALA A 577 -5.07 -30.49 -31.54
N LYS A 578 -4.30 -30.81 -30.49
CA LYS A 578 -4.14 -29.93 -29.32
C LYS A 578 -3.37 -28.66 -29.65
N LEU A 579 -2.31 -28.78 -30.44
CA LEU A 579 -1.52 -27.62 -30.87
C LEU A 579 -2.20 -26.78 -31.96
N ASN A 580 -3.42 -27.16 -32.39
CA ASN A 580 -4.19 -26.50 -33.44
C ASN A 580 -3.41 -26.37 -34.77
N LEU A 581 -2.64 -27.41 -35.11
CA LEU A 581 -1.87 -27.47 -36.35
C LEU A 581 -2.81 -27.74 -37.54
N SER A 582 -2.63 -26.97 -38.62
CA SER A 582 -3.48 -27.05 -39.82
C SER A 582 -3.27 -28.33 -40.64
N ALA A 583 -2.10 -28.95 -40.50
CA ALA A 583 -1.75 -30.22 -41.13
C ALA A 583 -1.65 -31.33 -40.08
N ASN A 584 -2.02 -32.55 -40.48
CA ASN A 584 -1.81 -33.74 -39.66
C ASN A 584 -0.42 -34.31 -39.97
N TYR A 585 0.47 -34.29 -38.99
CA TYR A 585 1.84 -34.78 -39.15
C TYR A 585 1.90 -36.26 -38.75
N PRO A 586 2.27 -37.18 -39.66
CA PRO A 586 2.16 -38.62 -39.44
C PRO A 586 3.22 -39.19 -38.48
N ASN A 587 4.30 -38.45 -38.20
CA ASN A 587 5.38 -38.88 -37.32
C ASN A 587 5.90 -37.73 -36.45
N HIS A 588 6.55 -38.08 -35.34
CA HIS A 588 7.05 -37.13 -34.35
C HIS A 588 8.17 -36.21 -34.87
N LEU A 589 8.91 -36.62 -35.90
CA LEU A 589 9.97 -35.80 -36.49
C LEU A 589 9.39 -34.61 -37.27
N GLU A 590 8.42 -34.86 -38.14
CA GLU A 590 7.71 -33.81 -38.88
C GLU A 590 6.90 -32.92 -37.93
N LEU A 591 6.32 -33.51 -36.88
CA LEU A 591 5.65 -32.76 -35.82
C LEU A 591 6.62 -31.83 -35.07
N ALA A 592 7.84 -32.28 -34.76
CA ALA A 592 8.85 -31.43 -34.11
C ALA A 592 9.22 -30.23 -34.99
N GLN A 593 9.38 -30.40 -36.30
CA GLN A 593 9.62 -29.30 -37.25
C GLN A 593 8.46 -28.30 -37.28
N ALA A 594 7.22 -28.78 -37.18
CA ALA A 594 6.04 -27.92 -37.09
C ALA A 594 6.01 -27.12 -35.77
N VAL A 595 6.39 -27.74 -34.66
CA VAL A 595 6.53 -27.06 -33.35
C VAL A 595 7.62 -26.00 -33.39
N GLU A 596 8.77 -26.28 -34.03
CA GLU A 596 9.83 -25.26 -34.24
C GLU A 596 9.31 -24.05 -35.02
N ALA A 597 8.48 -24.26 -36.04
CA ALA A 597 7.86 -23.16 -36.78
C ALA A 597 6.91 -22.33 -35.90
N LEU A 598 6.09 -22.98 -35.06
CA LEU A 598 5.21 -22.30 -34.10
C LEU A 598 5.99 -21.41 -33.12
N MET A 599 7.16 -21.86 -32.67
CA MET A 599 8.00 -21.11 -31.72
C MET A 599 8.47 -19.76 -32.27
N VAL A 600 8.62 -19.63 -33.60
CA VAL A 600 9.03 -18.38 -34.26
C VAL A 600 7.87 -17.40 -34.38
N GLU A 601 6.65 -17.91 -34.55
CA GLU A 601 5.45 -17.09 -34.76
C GLU A 601 4.70 -16.75 -33.46
N VAL A 602 5.12 -17.30 -32.32
CA VAL A 602 4.42 -17.14 -31.05
C VAL A 602 4.41 -15.68 -30.61
N LYS A 603 3.23 -15.20 -30.21
CA LYS A 603 3.02 -13.83 -29.73
C LYS A 603 2.68 -13.87 -28.24
N PRO A 604 2.98 -12.78 -27.49
CA PRO A 604 2.48 -12.67 -26.14
C PRO A 604 0.95 -12.81 -26.14
N CYS A 605 0.43 -13.60 -25.22
CA CYS A 605 -0.99 -13.87 -25.19
C CYS A 605 -1.50 -13.97 -23.76
N THR A 606 -2.80 -13.74 -23.60
CA THR A 606 -3.52 -13.98 -22.36
C THR A 606 -4.35 -15.26 -22.45
N ASP A 607 -4.27 -16.00 -23.56
CA ASP A 607 -5.12 -17.16 -23.80
C ASP A 607 -4.58 -18.39 -23.06
N THR A 608 -5.27 -18.76 -21.98
CA THR A 608 -4.89 -19.89 -21.14
C THR A 608 -5.22 -21.23 -21.78
N HIS A 609 -6.11 -21.27 -22.78
CA HIS A 609 -6.40 -22.49 -23.52
C HIS A 609 -5.21 -22.95 -24.37
N LEU A 610 -4.42 -22.00 -24.90
CA LEU A 610 -3.17 -22.33 -25.60
C LEU A 610 -2.21 -23.07 -24.65
N ILE A 611 -2.05 -22.56 -23.44
CA ILE A 611 -1.17 -23.14 -22.41
C ILE A 611 -1.67 -24.52 -22.01
N ASP A 612 -2.96 -24.65 -21.68
CA ASP A 612 -3.61 -25.94 -21.41
C ASP A 612 -3.34 -26.97 -22.51
N ASN A 613 -3.53 -26.57 -23.76
CA ASN A 613 -3.33 -27.44 -24.91
C ASN A 613 -1.88 -27.92 -25.08
N VAL A 614 -0.89 -27.05 -24.86
CA VAL A 614 0.52 -27.45 -24.88
C VAL A 614 0.80 -28.43 -23.74
N MET A 615 0.30 -28.18 -22.53
CA MET A 615 0.47 -29.12 -21.41
C MET A 615 -0.23 -30.46 -21.66
N ARG A 616 -1.40 -30.48 -22.32
CA ARG A 616 -2.06 -31.73 -22.76
C ARG A 616 -1.23 -32.50 -23.77
N ALA A 617 -0.57 -31.81 -24.71
CA ALA A 617 0.38 -32.43 -25.62
C ALA A 617 1.61 -32.99 -24.88
N MET A 618 2.13 -32.28 -23.87
CA MET A 618 3.22 -32.79 -23.03
C MET A 618 2.78 -34.06 -22.29
N LEU A 619 1.60 -34.06 -21.66
CA LEU A 619 1.07 -35.24 -20.97
C LEU A 619 0.86 -36.43 -21.90
N GLU A 620 0.40 -36.19 -23.13
CA GLU A 620 0.30 -37.23 -24.16
C GLU A 620 1.67 -37.83 -24.50
N THR A 621 2.72 -37.00 -24.63
CA THR A 621 4.09 -37.49 -24.88
C THR A 621 4.69 -38.21 -23.67
N LEU A 622 4.38 -37.78 -22.45
CA LEU A 622 4.84 -38.40 -21.22
C LEU A 622 4.13 -39.74 -20.96
N ASP A 623 2.86 -39.89 -21.36
CA ASP A 623 2.10 -41.13 -21.21
C ASP A 623 2.15 -41.70 -19.78
N GLY A 624 2.00 -40.81 -18.79
CA GLY A 624 2.05 -41.14 -17.37
C GLY A 624 3.42 -41.51 -16.79
N ASP A 625 4.49 -41.53 -17.59
CA ASP A 625 5.83 -41.92 -17.15
C ASP A 625 6.90 -40.94 -17.64
N ALA A 626 7.69 -40.38 -16.72
CA ALA A 626 8.82 -39.51 -17.04
C ALA A 626 10.20 -40.16 -16.80
N SER A 627 10.26 -41.46 -16.48
CA SER A 627 11.51 -42.15 -16.13
C SER A 627 12.51 -42.25 -17.29
N TRP A 628 12.02 -42.13 -18.53
CA TRP A 628 12.82 -42.12 -19.75
C TRP A 628 13.41 -40.73 -20.08
N VAL A 629 12.92 -39.66 -19.45
CA VAL A 629 13.45 -38.30 -19.65
C VAL A 629 14.69 -38.14 -18.78
N SER A 630 15.82 -37.74 -19.38
CA SER A 630 17.07 -37.57 -18.64
C SER A 630 16.93 -36.51 -17.53
N ALA A 631 17.71 -36.62 -16.45
CA ALA A 631 17.65 -35.63 -15.37
C ALA A 631 17.97 -34.20 -15.85
N ALA A 632 18.88 -34.05 -16.82
CA ALA A 632 19.21 -32.76 -17.41
C ALA A 632 18.03 -32.18 -18.21
N ASP A 633 17.34 -33.02 -18.98
CA ASP A 633 16.17 -32.62 -19.76
C ASP A 633 14.98 -32.29 -18.85
N GLN A 634 14.77 -33.05 -17.78
CA GLN A 634 13.74 -32.73 -16.78
C GLN A 634 13.98 -31.36 -16.14
N GLU A 635 15.22 -31.02 -15.77
CA GLU A 635 15.55 -29.70 -15.24
C GLU A 635 15.37 -28.59 -16.29
N HIS A 636 15.66 -28.87 -17.57
CA HIS A 636 15.39 -27.89 -18.63
C HIS A 636 13.89 -27.66 -18.82
N ILE A 637 13.08 -28.72 -18.78
CA ILE A 637 11.61 -28.62 -18.83
C ILE A 637 11.09 -27.87 -17.60
N PHE A 638 11.56 -28.18 -16.39
CA PHE A 638 11.17 -27.44 -15.19
C PHE A 638 11.54 -25.95 -15.27
N GLY A 639 12.70 -25.62 -15.85
CA GLY A 639 13.10 -24.24 -16.14
C GLY A 639 12.10 -23.52 -17.05
N ALA A 640 11.64 -24.18 -18.11
CA ALA A 640 10.62 -23.64 -19.02
C ALA A 640 9.23 -23.52 -18.35
N LEU A 641 8.88 -24.42 -17.43
CA LEU A 641 7.64 -24.39 -16.66
C LEU A 641 7.64 -23.34 -15.53
N PHE A 642 8.80 -22.81 -15.16
CA PHE A 642 8.97 -21.95 -13.99
C PHE A 642 8.07 -20.70 -13.97
N PRO A 643 7.93 -19.92 -15.06
CA PRO A 643 7.02 -18.76 -15.09
C PRO A 643 5.55 -19.16 -14.83
N PHE A 644 5.13 -20.31 -15.34
CA PHE A 644 3.77 -20.84 -15.16
C PHE A 644 3.53 -21.29 -13.71
N MET A 645 4.56 -21.86 -13.06
CA MET A 645 4.52 -22.22 -11.63
C MET A 645 4.46 -20.98 -10.73
N ILE A 646 5.22 -19.92 -11.06
CA ILE A 646 5.14 -18.63 -10.33
C ILE A 646 3.72 -18.08 -10.38
N PHE A 647 3.14 -18.00 -11.57
CA PHE A 647 1.78 -17.50 -11.75
C PHE A 647 0.75 -18.36 -11.02
N HIS A 648 0.86 -19.70 -11.13
CA HIS A 648 0.02 -20.65 -10.39
C HIS A 648 0.07 -20.38 -8.88
N ASP A 649 1.26 -20.38 -8.27
CA ASP A 649 1.41 -20.28 -6.82
C ASP A 649 0.95 -18.91 -6.29
N GLN A 650 1.24 -17.84 -7.05
CA GLN A 650 0.76 -16.51 -6.71
C GLN A 650 -0.77 -16.42 -6.77
N LYS A 651 -1.39 -17.01 -7.79
CA LYS A 651 -2.84 -17.01 -7.92
C LYS A 651 -3.51 -17.84 -6.83
N GLN A 652 -2.91 -18.95 -6.41
CA GLN A 652 -3.36 -19.71 -5.25
C GLN A 652 -3.35 -18.86 -3.97
N LEU A 653 -2.26 -18.11 -3.71
CA LEU A 653 -2.19 -17.19 -2.57
C LEU A 653 -3.30 -16.13 -2.63
N ILE A 654 -3.49 -15.49 -3.79
CA ILE A 654 -4.56 -14.51 -4.03
C ILE A 654 -5.93 -15.12 -3.73
N ASN A 655 -6.24 -16.30 -4.26
CA ASN A 655 -7.53 -16.95 -4.10
C ASN A 655 -7.80 -17.31 -2.63
N ARG A 656 -6.81 -17.85 -1.91
CA ARG A 656 -6.94 -18.18 -0.48
C ARG A 656 -7.33 -16.98 0.39
N HIS A 657 -6.89 -15.78 0.01
CA HIS A 657 -7.12 -14.54 0.75
C HIS A 657 -8.15 -13.61 0.12
N SER A 658 -8.96 -14.08 -0.85
CA SER A 658 -10.01 -13.26 -1.48
C SER A 658 -11.32 -14.00 -1.75
N LEU A 659 -11.29 -15.32 -1.97
CA LEU A 659 -12.46 -16.08 -2.41
C LEU A 659 -13.56 -16.11 -1.34
N TYR A 660 -13.20 -16.43 -0.10
CA TYR A 660 -14.13 -16.60 1.03
C TYR A 660 -14.11 -15.42 2.02
N LEU A 661 -13.65 -14.25 1.56
CA LEU A 661 -13.80 -12.97 2.27
C LEU A 661 -15.15 -12.32 2.01
#